data_AF-A0A674I1Y2-F1
#
_entry.id   AF-A0A674I1Y2-F1
#
_cell.length_a   1.000
_cell.length_b   1.000
_cell.length_c   1.000
_cell.angle_alpha   90.00
_cell.angle_beta   90.00
_cell.angle_gamma   90.00
#
_symmetry.space_group_name_H-M   'P 1'
#
loop_
_entity.id
_entity.type
_entity.pdbx_description
1 polymer ?
#
loop_
_entity_poly.entity_id
_entity_poly.type
_entity_poly.pdbx_seq_one_letter_code
_entity_poly.pdbx_strand_id
1 'polypeptide(L)'
;SDWYIDLGLGLGPLGSEEPFFFYWGAAKYRKLLQKIQPHTVIVEEAAEILEAHVLTCLTPACKHLILIGDHQQLRPKPADYTLEKKYFLGISLFERMINNQIPYVQLLYQHRMRPEISQLLVLLFYKQLKDHDAVAEYEQIKGVESSVFFIQHTAAESHSADSESYSNRFEAAFLVSLSRYLLEQGYHKSQVTILTPYHGQVLKIRTLMRSRDMGDVAVHAVDDFQGEENDIVLLSLVRSNREGRIGFLQDKNRLCVALSRARKGFYCIGNLAGIAAGSNSKLWKDILRLLKRKKLTGEGLTLVCQNHPDTKTVVKESSDFSKIPDGGCTLQCQIRLECGHPCTRRCHPSDRDHSLYVCQFQCSKLCELNHRCPRKCKEPCEPCSVEVEKVIPKCGHLQTVPCHMPADHWLCQEPCKQLLECKHPCTRRCGEACSTSRCKEMIDITLPCSHVMRTDCYKQKMPPICPETCNQKLECGHHCKGNCYECVQGRLHVHCRNKCTRVLLCSHQCQESCFENCPPCKRKCPNQCRHSRCDKPCGEICFPCIQPCSWKCRHYRCTQLCSETCNRPRCSEPCQKSLKCSHPCAGLCGEPCPPKCRTCHGDELAEIFFGAEDEPEARFVVLEDCGHILEVRGLDRWMDGEPDHAQAQHVQLKVCPKCATPIQHNTRYNNVIKAIQQKIKEIKLKIQGNREELEAGKRQLLLRLNSDRDLVAWAGMERSILSTVSRQSLLDLENTLNFFASLSRLKQQAKKCTAARERNLKRKIEAVEHWIGRNRHAFTAQQLRECRNEIKRISYLGNIFERLSGYENKQASFSTEAVALATEAIGVLQRQDPFTQSREESLQRVLEKIDAWLPAAGLQLSEAERVMITEAMQFGRGHWYRCPQGHLYTIGECGRPMQQSSCPECGATIGGYRLRLSHPTWLLTDSSRDPWRDSCPRP
;
A
#
# COMPACT_ATOMS: atom_id res chain seq x y z
N SER A 1 -25.69 -9.47 -38.02
CA SER A 1 -25.61 -8.75 -36.74
C SER A 1 -24.42 -9.24 -35.91
N ASP A 2 -23.24 -9.34 -36.54
CA ASP A 2 -22.00 -9.80 -35.90
C ASP A 2 -20.82 -9.00 -36.46
N TRP A 3 -20.41 -7.94 -35.78
CA TRP A 3 -19.05 -7.36 -35.84
C TRP A 3 -18.83 -6.53 -34.56
N TYR A 4 -18.65 -7.22 -33.42
CA TYR A 4 -18.07 -6.59 -32.24
C TYR A 4 -16.55 -6.50 -32.43
N ILE A 5 -16.04 -5.31 -32.72
CA ILE A 5 -14.63 -4.99 -32.57
C ILE A 5 -14.55 -4.03 -31.37
N ASP A 6 -13.98 -4.54 -30.29
CA ASP A 6 -13.68 -3.82 -29.06
C ASP A 6 -12.60 -2.77 -29.33
N LEU A 7 -13.03 -1.57 -29.72
CA LEU A 7 -12.23 -0.36 -29.78
C LEU A 7 -12.68 0.48 -28.60
N GLY A 8 -11.76 0.84 -27.70
CA GLY A 8 -12.05 1.61 -26.48
C GLY A 8 -12.79 2.92 -26.77
N LEU A 9 -14.12 2.84 -26.80
CA LEU A 9 -15.05 3.94 -27.02
C LEU A 9 -15.47 4.47 -25.64
N GLY A 10 -15.02 5.67 -25.33
CA GLY A 10 -15.70 6.49 -24.34
C GLY A 10 -17.03 6.95 -24.93
N LEU A 11 -18.09 6.18 -24.72
CA LEU A 11 -19.46 6.64 -24.95
C LEU A 11 -19.84 7.54 -23.77
N GLY A 12 -19.80 8.85 -23.99
CA GLY A 12 -20.43 9.81 -23.08
C GLY A 12 -21.96 9.72 -23.19
N PRO A 13 -22.72 9.92 -22.09
CA PRO A 13 -24.18 9.85 -22.14
C PRO A 13 -24.75 11.17 -22.65
N LEU A 14 -25.05 11.25 -23.94
CA LEU A 14 -25.95 12.26 -24.48
C LEU A 14 -26.96 11.56 -25.40
N GLY A 15 -28.22 11.56 -24.99
CA GLY A 15 -29.32 10.86 -25.63
C GLY A 15 -29.78 11.53 -26.93
N SER A 16 -29.06 11.29 -28.02
CA SER A 16 -29.53 11.53 -29.39
C SER A 16 -28.98 10.44 -30.31
N GLU A 17 -29.85 9.80 -31.10
CA GLU A 17 -29.56 8.75 -32.08
C GLU A 17 -28.78 9.25 -33.31
N GLU A 18 -27.74 10.06 -33.14
CA GLU A 18 -26.82 10.44 -34.23
C GLU A 18 -25.39 9.95 -33.95
N PRO A 19 -24.75 9.24 -34.89
CA PRO A 19 -23.46 8.61 -34.66
C PRO A 19 -22.31 9.62 -34.86
N PHE A 20 -21.95 10.36 -33.81
CA PHE A 20 -20.69 11.09 -33.76
C PHE A 20 -19.53 10.13 -33.46
N PHE A 21 -18.52 10.11 -34.33
CA PHE A 21 -17.32 9.29 -34.13
C PHE A 21 -16.09 10.18 -33.93
N PHE A 22 -15.38 10.00 -32.81
CA PHE A 22 -14.15 10.71 -32.49
C PHE A 22 -12.93 9.80 -32.71
N TYR A 23 -11.93 10.28 -33.47
CA TYR A 23 -10.72 9.49 -33.77
C TYR A 23 -9.45 10.33 -33.70
N TRP A 24 -8.50 9.89 -32.88
CA TRP A 24 -7.12 10.36 -32.93
C TRP A 24 -6.35 9.61 -34.04
N GLY A 25 -5.80 10.33 -35.01
CA GLY A 25 -5.05 9.72 -36.11
C GLY A 25 -5.93 9.00 -37.15
N ALA A 26 -7.09 9.57 -37.48
CA ALA A 26 -8.08 9.04 -38.43
C ALA A 26 -7.48 8.56 -39.77
N ALA A 27 -6.38 9.18 -40.23
CA ALA A 27 -5.61 8.78 -41.41
C ALA A 27 -5.22 7.28 -41.42
N LYS A 28 -4.98 6.68 -40.24
CA LYS A 28 -4.62 5.25 -40.11
C LYS A 28 -5.80 4.32 -40.43
N TYR A 29 -7.03 4.82 -40.34
CA TYR A 29 -8.26 4.05 -40.46
C TYR A 29 -8.97 4.28 -41.80
N ARG A 30 -8.22 4.61 -42.86
CA ARG A 30 -8.76 4.89 -44.21
C ARG A 30 -9.79 3.85 -44.68
N LYS A 31 -9.53 2.55 -44.48
CA LYS A 31 -10.46 1.47 -44.87
C LYS A 31 -11.79 1.55 -44.12
N LEU A 32 -11.76 1.93 -42.84
CA LEU A 32 -12.96 2.10 -42.03
C LEU A 32 -13.74 3.35 -42.48
N LEU A 33 -13.04 4.46 -42.68
CA LEU A 33 -13.66 5.70 -43.19
C LEU A 33 -14.33 5.48 -44.55
N GLN A 34 -13.70 4.73 -45.46
CA GLN A 34 -14.29 4.36 -46.75
C GLN A 34 -15.57 3.53 -46.63
N LYS A 35 -15.72 2.73 -45.55
CA LYS A 35 -16.93 1.96 -45.27
C LYS A 35 -18.01 2.81 -44.60
N ILE A 36 -17.62 3.67 -43.65
CA ILE A 36 -18.54 4.56 -42.93
C ILE A 36 -19.08 5.66 -43.84
N GLN A 37 -18.28 6.13 -44.79
CA GLN A 37 -18.64 7.19 -45.74
C GLN A 37 -19.19 8.45 -45.06
N PRO A 38 -18.40 9.10 -44.17
CA PRO A 38 -18.88 10.26 -43.44
C PRO A 38 -19.21 11.42 -44.41
N HIS A 39 -20.43 11.94 -44.29
CA HIS A 39 -20.90 13.08 -45.09
C HIS A 39 -20.34 14.41 -44.58
N THR A 40 -20.11 14.52 -43.27
CA THR A 40 -19.54 15.70 -42.62
C THR A 40 -18.27 15.29 -41.88
N VAL A 41 -17.19 16.01 -42.09
CA VAL A 41 -15.91 15.80 -41.42
C VAL A 41 -15.52 17.09 -40.72
N ILE A 42 -15.28 17.01 -39.41
CA ILE A 42 -14.79 18.12 -38.58
C ILE A 42 -13.36 17.80 -38.18
N VAL A 43 -12.45 18.75 -38.40
CA VAL A 43 -11.04 18.64 -38.04
C VAL A 43 -10.70 19.78 -37.09
N GLU A 44 -10.49 19.45 -35.82
CA GLU A 44 -9.94 20.36 -34.83
C GLU A 44 -8.40 20.41 -34.92
N GLU A 45 -7.81 21.53 -34.49
CA GLU A 45 -6.37 21.82 -34.62
C GLU A 45 -5.85 21.64 -36.05
N ALA A 46 -6.68 21.92 -37.05
CA ALA A 46 -6.39 21.70 -38.47
C ALA A 46 -5.13 22.44 -38.97
N ALA A 47 -4.72 23.50 -38.25
CA ALA A 47 -3.50 24.24 -38.55
C ALA A 47 -2.22 23.47 -38.21
N GLU A 48 -2.27 22.52 -37.28
CA GLU A 48 -1.13 21.70 -36.83
C GLU A 48 -1.07 20.33 -37.56
N ILE A 49 -2.09 19.99 -38.34
CA ILE A 49 -2.19 18.70 -39.01
C ILE A 49 -1.57 18.78 -40.41
N LEU A 50 -0.73 17.80 -40.74
CA LEU A 50 -0.22 17.65 -42.10
C LEU A 50 -1.37 17.52 -43.09
N GLU A 51 -1.31 18.27 -44.18
CA GLU A 51 -2.32 18.24 -45.23
C GLU A 51 -2.67 16.82 -45.70
N ALA A 52 -1.64 15.98 -45.89
CA ALA A 52 -1.81 14.60 -46.31
C ALA A 52 -2.72 13.81 -45.35
N HIS A 53 -2.63 14.03 -44.04
CA HIS A 53 -3.48 13.36 -43.07
C HIS A 53 -4.95 13.77 -43.22
N VAL A 54 -5.24 15.06 -43.42
CA VAL A 54 -6.61 15.53 -43.66
C VAL A 54 -7.17 14.90 -44.94
N LEU A 55 -6.42 14.95 -46.05
CA LEU A 55 -6.83 14.39 -47.33
C LEU A 55 -7.14 12.89 -47.26
N THR A 56 -6.34 12.12 -46.50
CA THR A 56 -6.58 10.67 -46.35
C THR A 56 -7.87 10.33 -45.61
N CYS A 57 -8.41 11.26 -44.82
CA CYS A 57 -9.66 11.10 -44.08
C CYS A 57 -10.90 11.41 -44.91
N LEU A 58 -10.74 12.13 -46.02
CA LEU A 58 -11.87 12.49 -46.90
C LEU A 58 -12.25 11.30 -47.78
N THR A 59 -13.55 11.03 -47.85
CA THR A 59 -14.12 10.01 -48.75
C THR A 59 -14.91 10.67 -49.87
N PRO A 60 -15.20 9.95 -50.98
CA PRO A 60 -16.06 10.49 -52.05
C PRO A 60 -17.47 10.89 -51.58
N ALA A 61 -17.93 10.41 -50.41
CA ALA A 61 -19.21 10.76 -49.83
C ALA A 61 -19.18 12.05 -48.98
N CYS A 62 -18.00 12.60 -48.70
CA CYS A 62 -17.85 13.81 -47.89
C CYS A 62 -18.44 15.02 -48.64
N LYS A 63 -19.50 15.61 -48.08
CA LYS A 63 -20.20 16.79 -48.59
C LYS A 63 -19.78 18.07 -47.88
N HIS A 64 -19.38 17.98 -46.61
CA HIS A 64 -19.02 19.13 -45.79
C HIS A 64 -17.73 18.87 -45.00
N LEU A 65 -16.72 19.70 -45.20
CA LEU A 65 -15.47 19.70 -44.43
C LEU A 65 -15.38 20.97 -43.60
N ILE A 66 -15.29 20.83 -42.28
CA ILE A 66 -15.13 21.92 -41.32
C ILE A 66 -13.72 21.83 -40.74
N LEU A 67 -12.89 22.85 -40.98
CA LEU A 67 -11.54 22.94 -40.46
C LEU A 67 -11.48 24.03 -39.39
N ILE A 68 -11.12 23.66 -38.16
CA ILE A 68 -10.99 24.57 -37.03
C ILE A 68 -9.52 24.57 -36.63
N GLY A 69 -8.88 25.73 -36.60
CA GLY A 69 -7.49 25.84 -36.23
C GLY A 69 -6.97 27.28 -36.26
N ASP A 70 -5.71 27.44 -35.91
CA ASP A 70 -5.04 28.73 -35.87
C ASP A 70 -3.67 28.70 -36.57
N HIS A 71 -3.61 29.24 -37.78
CA HIS A 71 -2.40 29.31 -38.61
C HIS A 71 -1.30 30.24 -38.05
N GLN A 72 -1.59 31.03 -37.01
CA GLN A 72 -0.58 31.82 -36.28
C GLN A 72 0.05 31.05 -35.11
N GLN A 73 -0.48 29.87 -34.74
CA GLN A 73 0.11 28.93 -33.75
C GLN A 73 0.92 27.83 -34.44
N LEU A 74 1.23 26.71 -33.78
CA LEU A 74 2.16 25.70 -34.33
C LEU A 74 1.70 25.15 -35.69
N ARG A 75 2.68 24.93 -36.55
CA ARG A 75 2.53 24.23 -37.83
C ARG A 75 2.85 22.74 -37.68
N PRO A 76 2.36 21.88 -38.58
CA PRO A 76 2.81 20.51 -38.65
C PRO A 76 4.32 20.45 -38.83
N LYS A 77 4.96 19.47 -38.17
CA LYS A 77 6.40 19.23 -38.26
C LYS A 77 6.70 18.00 -39.11
N PRO A 78 7.11 18.16 -40.38
CA PRO A 78 7.65 17.05 -41.16
C PRO A 78 8.88 16.46 -40.48
N ALA A 79 9.08 15.15 -40.61
CA ALA A 79 10.28 14.48 -40.09
C ALA A 79 11.56 14.92 -40.81
N ASP A 80 11.43 15.40 -42.05
CA ASP A 80 12.55 15.85 -42.89
C ASP A 80 12.55 17.37 -43.04
N TYR A 81 13.61 18.01 -42.54
CA TYR A 81 13.83 19.45 -42.58
C TYR A 81 13.89 20.01 -44.01
N THR A 82 14.47 19.25 -44.95
CA THR A 82 14.57 19.63 -46.37
C THR A 82 13.18 19.70 -46.99
N LEU A 83 12.31 18.72 -46.68
CA LEU A 83 10.93 18.72 -47.15
C LEU A 83 10.13 19.90 -46.60
N GLU A 84 10.36 20.26 -45.34
CA GLU A 84 9.73 21.44 -44.73
C GLU A 84 10.18 22.74 -45.40
N LYS A 85 11.50 22.96 -45.58
CA LYS A 85 12.03 24.25 -46.07
C LYS A 85 11.98 24.43 -47.58
N LYS A 86 12.22 23.37 -48.36
CA LYS A 86 12.26 23.45 -49.83
C LYS A 86 10.90 23.26 -50.47
N TYR A 87 10.09 22.36 -49.91
CA TYR A 87 8.79 21.97 -50.48
C TYR A 87 7.60 22.43 -49.64
N PHE A 88 7.83 23.17 -48.55
CA PHE A 88 6.80 23.77 -47.71
C PHE A 88 5.79 22.77 -47.13
N LEU A 89 6.24 21.53 -46.87
CA LEU A 89 5.38 20.47 -46.35
C LEU A 89 4.84 20.75 -44.93
N GLY A 90 5.40 21.76 -44.25
CA GLY A 90 4.90 22.27 -42.98
C GLY A 90 3.69 23.21 -43.11
N ILE A 91 3.20 23.52 -44.31
CA ILE A 91 1.94 24.27 -44.50
C ILE A 91 0.79 23.28 -44.41
N SER A 92 -0.11 23.49 -43.45
CA SER A 92 -1.33 22.67 -43.30
C SER A 92 -2.36 22.98 -44.39
N LEU A 93 -3.32 22.07 -44.57
CA LEU A 93 -4.44 22.32 -45.49
C LEU A 93 -5.18 23.61 -45.10
N PHE A 94 -5.38 23.83 -43.80
CA PHE A 94 -6.02 25.02 -43.24
C PHE A 94 -5.28 26.30 -43.61
N GLU A 95 -3.98 26.36 -43.36
CA GLU A 95 -3.16 27.53 -43.71
C GLU A 95 -3.14 27.76 -45.23
N ARG A 96 -3.05 26.69 -46.02
CA ARG A 96 -3.07 26.79 -47.48
C ARG A 96 -4.39 27.38 -48.00
N MET A 97 -5.51 26.96 -47.44
CA MET A 97 -6.83 27.50 -47.80
C MET A 97 -6.93 29.01 -47.51
N ILE A 98 -6.43 29.44 -46.35
CA ILE A 98 -6.37 30.86 -45.98
C ILE A 98 -5.46 31.65 -46.94
N ASN A 99 -4.28 31.12 -47.25
CA ASN A 99 -3.33 31.76 -48.18
C ASN A 99 -3.92 31.91 -49.59
N ASN A 100 -4.80 30.97 -50.00
CA ASN A 100 -5.55 31.02 -51.25
C ASN A 100 -6.83 31.88 -51.17
N GLN A 101 -6.99 32.69 -50.12
CA GLN A 101 -8.09 33.64 -49.95
C GLN A 101 -9.48 32.98 -49.91
N ILE A 102 -9.56 31.72 -49.47
CA ILE A 102 -10.85 31.08 -49.19
C ILE A 102 -11.51 31.83 -48.02
N PRO A 103 -12.80 32.19 -48.12
CA PRO A 103 -13.51 32.85 -47.03
C PRO A 103 -13.45 32.01 -45.74
N TYR A 104 -13.09 32.66 -44.63
CA TYR A 104 -13.06 32.04 -43.31
C TYR A 104 -13.68 32.97 -42.28
N VAL A 105 -14.07 32.40 -41.14
CA VAL A 105 -14.60 33.13 -39.99
C VAL A 105 -13.56 33.10 -38.89
N GLN A 106 -13.27 34.26 -38.29
CA GLN A 106 -12.40 34.37 -37.13
C GLN A 106 -13.22 34.61 -35.87
N LEU A 107 -12.98 33.83 -34.82
CA LEU A 107 -13.50 34.12 -33.49
C LEU A 107 -12.70 35.28 -32.88
N LEU A 108 -13.37 36.40 -32.61
CA LEU A 108 -12.71 37.65 -32.21
C LEU A 108 -12.58 37.81 -30.69
N TYR A 109 -13.45 37.19 -29.89
CA TYR A 109 -13.44 37.33 -28.43
C TYR A 109 -12.62 36.22 -27.76
N GLN A 110 -11.72 36.60 -26.86
CA GLN A 110 -10.95 35.68 -26.04
C GLN A 110 -11.45 35.68 -24.59
N HIS A 111 -11.46 34.49 -23.98
CA HIS A 111 -11.98 34.25 -22.63
C HIS A 111 -10.91 33.70 -21.66
N ARG A 112 -9.64 33.71 -22.06
CA ARG A 112 -8.54 33.06 -21.35
C ARG A 112 -7.66 34.04 -20.58
N MET A 113 -7.17 35.05 -21.29
CA MET A 113 -6.05 35.88 -20.86
C MET A 113 -6.55 37.19 -20.26
N ARG A 114 -5.91 37.66 -19.22
CA ARG A 114 -6.06 39.06 -18.81
C ARG A 114 -5.69 40.04 -19.93
N PRO A 115 -6.30 41.23 -20.01
CA PRO A 115 -5.99 42.25 -21.02
C PRO A 115 -4.51 42.62 -21.11
N GLU A 116 -3.79 42.61 -19.98
CA GLU A 116 -2.35 42.91 -19.95
C GLU A 116 -1.52 41.85 -20.69
N ILE A 117 -1.99 40.60 -20.73
CA ILE A 117 -1.36 39.48 -21.44
C ILE A 117 -1.80 39.49 -22.91
N SER A 118 -3.11 39.54 -23.17
CA SER A 118 -3.67 39.46 -24.53
C SER A 118 -3.15 40.59 -25.42
N GLN A 119 -2.87 41.78 -24.86
CA GLN A 119 -2.32 42.90 -25.58
C GLN A 119 -0.92 42.65 -26.17
N LEU A 120 -0.13 41.73 -25.58
CA LEU A 120 1.11 41.26 -26.20
C LEU A 120 0.78 40.56 -27.53
N LEU A 121 -0.32 39.83 -27.60
CA LEU A 121 -0.74 39.11 -28.80
C LEU A 121 -1.42 40.00 -29.83
N VAL A 122 -2.27 40.95 -29.40
CA VAL A 122 -3.00 41.86 -30.30
C VAL A 122 -2.04 42.62 -31.21
N LEU A 123 -0.94 43.11 -30.63
CA LEU A 123 0.02 43.95 -31.34
C LEU A 123 0.95 43.17 -32.27
N LEU A 124 1.07 41.84 -32.08
CA LEU A 124 2.08 41.02 -32.75
C LEU A 124 1.49 39.97 -33.70
N PHE A 125 0.31 39.43 -33.38
CA PHE A 125 -0.29 38.28 -34.05
C PHE A 125 -1.73 38.56 -34.50
N TYR A 126 -2.60 39.05 -33.62
CA TYR A 126 -4.05 39.12 -33.87
C TYR A 126 -4.62 40.54 -33.72
N LYS A 127 -4.59 41.33 -34.79
CA LYS A 127 -5.00 42.76 -34.76
C LYS A 127 -6.45 43.02 -34.30
N GLN A 128 -7.35 42.06 -34.50
CA GLN A 128 -8.78 42.20 -34.21
C GLN A 128 -9.24 41.45 -32.95
N LEU A 129 -8.31 40.84 -32.20
CA LEU A 129 -8.63 40.09 -30.98
C LEU A 129 -9.14 41.06 -29.90
N LYS A 130 -10.26 40.70 -29.27
CA LYS A 130 -10.94 41.46 -28.22
C LYS A 130 -11.02 40.63 -26.96
N ASP A 131 -10.91 41.29 -25.81
CA ASP A 131 -11.07 40.66 -24.51
C ASP A 131 -12.55 40.60 -24.14
N HIS A 132 -13.02 39.46 -23.64
CA HIS A 132 -14.35 39.36 -23.04
C HIS A 132 -14.34 39.96 -21.63
N ASP A 133 -15.41 40.62 -21.20
CA ASP A 133 -15.47 41.35 -19.91
C ASP A 133 -15.07 40.49 -18.70
N ALA A 134 -15.45 39.21 -18.71
CA ALA A 134 -15.10 38.22 -17.68
C ALA A 134 -13.59 38.10 -17.38
N VAL A 135 -12.69 38.36 -18.35
CA VAL A 135 -11.24 38.27 -18.10
C VAL A 135 -10.67 39.51 -17.38
N ALA A 136 -11.41 40.63 -17.39
CA ALA A 136 -11.04 41.84 -16.67
C ALA A 136 -11.26 41.70 -15.15
N GLU A 137 -12.16 40.78 -14.74
CA GLU A 137 -12.48 40.49 -13.34
C GLU A 137 -11.46 39.55 -12.66
N TYR A 138 -10.48 39.04 -13.40
CA TYR A 138 -9.48 38.13 -12.83
C TYR A 138 -8.64 38.81 -11.75
N GLU A 139 -8.47 38.09 -10.63
CA GLU A 139 -7.63 38.53 -9.52
C GLU A 139 -6.19 38.85 -9.97
N GLN A 140 -5.56 39.81 -9.30
CA GLN A 140 -4.13 40.11 -9.48
C GLN A 140 -3.28 38.98 -8.89
N ILE A 141 -2.06 38.81 -9.41
CA ILE A 141 -1.12 37.82 -8.87
C ILE A 141 -0.65 38.24 -7.48
N LYS A 142 -0.93 37.38 -6.50
CA LYS A 142 -0.53 37.56 -5.10
C LYS A 142 0.99 37.59 -4.99
N GLY A 143 1.47 38.54 -4.20
CA GLY A 143 2.90 38.65 -3.90
C GLY A 143 3.75 39.30 -4.99
N VAL A 144 3.17 39.72 -6.12
CA VAL A 144 3.90 40.33 -7.24
C VAL A 144 3.20 41.63 -7.65
N GLU A 145 3.97 42.69 -7.94
CA GLU A 145 3.39 44.01 -8.25
C GLU A 145 2.60 44.05 -9.56
N SER A 146 3.03 43.24 -10.55
CA SER A 146 2.47 43.24 -11.90
C SER A 146 2.08 41.84 -12.34
N SER A 147 0.96 41.70 -13.03
CA SER A 147 0.52 40.43 -13.64
C SER A 147 1.34 40.01 -14.87
N VAL A 148 2.07 40.94 -15.49
CA VAL A 148 2.98 40.67 -16.61
C VAL A 148 4.33 41.33 -16.38
N PHE A 149 5.42 40.60 -16.49
CA PHE A 149 6.76 41.19 -16.40
C PHE A 149 7.84 40.39 -17.13
N PHE A 150 8.79 41.09 -17.74
CA PHE A 150 9.91 40.53 -18.47
C PHE A 150 11.25 40.88 -17.78
N ILE A 151 11.84 39.90 -17.10
CA ILE A 151 13.10 39.99 -16.38
C ILE A 151 14.27 39.90 -17.38
N GLN A 152 15.05 40.98 -17.46
CA GLN A 152 16.24 41.11 -18.29
C GLN A 152 17.49 40.65 -17.53
N HIS A 153 18.35 39.86 -18.19
CA HIS A 153 19.71 39.56 -17.70
C HIS A 153 20.71 39.41 -18.84
N THR A 154 21.99 39.26 -18.51
CA THR A 154 23.09 39.04 -19.48
C THR A 154 23.86 37.75 -19.24
N ALA A 155 23.47 36.93 -18.26
CA ALA A 155 24.09 35.65 -17.95
C ALA A 155 24.18 34.74 -19.19
N ALA A 156 25.35 34.12 -19.40
CA ALA A 156 25.65 33.34 -20.59
C ALA A 156 24.92 31.98 -20.63
N GLU A 157 24.57 31.54 -21.82
CA GLU A 157 24.04 30.19 -22.06
C GLU A 157 25.13 29.12 -21.90
N SER A 158 24.71 27.88 -21.62
CA SER A 158 25.55 26.68 -21.60
C SER A 158 25.06 25.70 -22.67
N HIS A 159 26.00 25.08 -23.38
CA HIS A 159 25.73 24.08 -24.41
C HIS A 159 26.23 22.71 -23.96
N SER A 160 25.37 21.68 -24.00
CA SER A 160 25.77 20.29 -23.76
C SER A 160 26.07 19.59 -25.08
N ALA A 161 27.31 19.13 -25.25
CA ALA A 161 27.75 18.42 -26.46
C ALA A 161 26.95 17.13 -26.72
N ASP A 162 26.48 16.46 -25.67
CA ASP A 162 25.78 15.16 -25.77
C ASP A 162 24.31 15.26 -26.25
N SER A 163 23.70 16.45 -26.27
CA SER A 163 22.26 16.59 -26.55
C SER A 163 21.91 17.70 -27.55
N GLU A 164 22.90 18.38 -28.14
CA GLU A 164 22.74 19.57 -29.00
C GLU A 164 21.72 20.61 -28.48
N SER A 165 21.56 20.70 -27.15
CA SER A 165 20.53 21.50 -26.51
C SER A 165 21.14 22.58 -25.65
N TYR A 166 20.42 23.69 -25.52
CA TYR A 166 20.87 24.86 -24.79
C TYR A 166 20.21 24.91 -23.41
N SER A 167 20.95 25.38 -22.42
CA SER A 167 20.43 25.62 -21.07
C SER A 167 21.03 26.90 -20.48
N ASN A 168 20.30 27.53 -19.57
CA ASN A 168 20.75 28.69 -18.84
C ASN A 168 20.49 28.47 -17.34
N ARG A 169 21.57 28.24 -16.58
CA ARG A 169 21.49 27.96 -15.15
C ARG A 169 20.94 29.14 -14.35
N PHE A 170 21.24 30.37 -14.77
CA PHE A 170 20.76 31.59 -14.11
C PHE A 170 19.23 31.68 -14.19
N GLU A 171 18.69 31.55 -15.40
CA GLU A 171 17.24 31.53 -15.63
C GLU A 171 16.56 30.40 -14.86
N ALA A 172 17.13 29.18 -14.92
CA ALA A 172 16.57 28.02 -14.24
C ALA A 172 16.52 28.20 -12.72
N ALA A 173 17.59 28.71 -12.10
CA ALA A 173 17.65 28.94 -10.66
C ALA A 173 16.68 30.04 -10.20
N PHE A 174 16.55 31.11 -11.00
CA PHE A 174 15.59 32.18 -10.75
C PHE A 174 14.16 31.67 -10.80
N LEU A 175 13.77 30.97 -11.88
CA LEU A 175 12.40 30.46 -12.03
C LEU A 175 12.03 29.45 -10.96
N VAL A 176 12.93 28.55 -10.55
CA VAL A 176 12.66 27.63 -9.44
C VAL A 176 12.43 28.39 -8.13
N SER A 177 13.18 29.46 -7.88
CA SER A 177 13.00 30.28 -6.67
C SER A 177 11.70 31.09 -6.73
N LEU A 178 11.34 31.62 -7.90
CA LEU A 178 10.07 32.31 -8.13
C LEU A 178 8.87 31.37 -7.99
N SER A 179 8.94 30.16 -8.55
CA SER A 179 7.90 29.15 -8.34
C SER A 179 7.72 28.84 -6.86
N ARG A 180 8.82 28.71 -6.10
CA ARG A 180 8.74 28.42 -4.66
C ARG A 180 8.03 29.54 -3.93
N TYR A 181 8.41 30.78 -4.23
CA TYR A 181 7.78 31.97 -3.68
C TYR A 181 6.27 32.02 -3.99
N LEU A 182 5.85 31.72 -5.21
CA LEU A 182 4.43 31.69 -5.58
C LEU A 182 3.65 30.63 -4.80
N LEU A 183 4.24 29.44 -4.58
CA LEU A 183 3.62 28.43 -3.72
C LEU A 183 3.49 28.93 -2.26
N GLU A 184 4.51 29.63 -1.75
CA GLU A 184 4.47 30.27 -0.43
C GLU A 184 3.40 31.38 -0.34
N GLN A 185 3.02 32.01 -1.47
CA GLN A 185 1.88 32.96 -1.55
C GLN A 185 0.49 32.28 -1.50
N GLY A 186 0.43 30.95 -1.49
CA GLY A 186 -0.79 30.17 -1.45
C GLY A 186 -1.30 29.67 -2.81
N TYR A 187 -0.48 29.74 -3.87
CA TYR A 187 -0.82 29.12 -5.14
C TYR A 187 -0.62 27.60 -5.09
N HIS A 188 -1.54 26.84 -5.69
CA HIS A 188 -1.39 25.39 -5.80
C HIS A 188 -0.36 25.03 -6.89
N LYS A 189 0.33 23.89 -6.74
CA LYS A 189 1.35 23.42 -7.70
C LYS A 189 0.80 23.29 -9.14
N SER A 190 -0.48 22.91 -9.27
CA SER A 190 -1.14 22.80 -10.58
C SER A 190 -1.45 24.15 -11.24
N GLN A 191 -1.41 25.28 -10.51
CA GLN A 191 -1.69 26.62 -11.03
C GLN A 191 -0.46 27.30 -11.65
N VAL A 192 0.72 26.68 -11.55
CA VAL A 192 1.99 27.24 -12.03
C VAL A 192 2.63 26.28 -13.03
N THR A 193 2.93 26.78 -14.23
CA THR A 193 3.70 26.04 -15.25
C THR A 193 4.94 26.81 -15.64
N ILE A 194 6.07 26.09 -15.79
CA ILE A 194 7.28 26.63 -16.40
C ILE A 194 7.40 26.13 -17.84
N LEU A 195 7.52 27.07 -18.78
CA LEU A 195 7.76 26.81 -20.19
C LEU A 195 9.16 27.23 -20.60
N THR A 196 9.74 26.48 -21.52
CA THR A 196 11.04 26.80 -22.12
C THR A 196 11.11 26.26 -23.55
N PRO A 197 11.84 26.90 -24.47
CA PRO A 197 12.00 26.42 -25.84
C PRO A 197 12.93 25.20 -25.97
N TYR A 198 13.77 24.91 -24.96
CA TYR A 198 14.80 23.88 -25.05
C TYR A 198 14.64 22.77 -24.01
N HIS A 199 14.69 21.52 -24.48
CA HIS A 199 14.64 20.32 -23.63
C HIS A 199 15.81 20.26 -22.62
N GLY A 200 17.01 20.73 -22.99
CA GLY A 200 18.14 20.84 -22.06
C GLY A 200 17.82 21.72 -20.85
N GLN A 201 17.05 22.79 -21.05
CA GLN A 201 16.57 23.65 -19.98
C GLN A 201 15.49 22.98 -19.12
N VAL A 202 14.57 22.20 -19.73
CA VAL A 202 13.57 21.39 -18.98
C VAL A 202 14.27 20.47 -17.98
N LEU A 203 15.29 19.72 -18.44
CA LEU A 203 16.06 18.81 -17.59
C LEU A 203 16.80 19.57 -16.48
N LYS A 204 17.37 20.73 -16.79
CA LYS A 204 18.06 21.58 -15.80
C LYS A 204 17.11 22.06 -14.70
N ILE A 205 15.95 22.58 -15.07
CA ILE A 205 14.93 23.06 -14.13
C ILE A 205 14.43 21.92 -13.25
N ARG A 206 14.06 20.77 -13.84
CA ARG A 206 13.60 19.58 -13.09
C ARG A 206 14.65 19.08 -12.10
N THR A 207 15.94 19.12 -12.47
CA THR A 207 17.04 18.73 -11.58
C THR A 207 17.12 19.67 -10.37
N LEU A 208 17.00 20.99 -10.59
CA LEU A 208 17.01 21.96 -9.50
C LEU A 208 15.76 21.83 -8.60
N MET A 209 14.59 21.51 -9.16
CA MET A 209 13.36 21.30 -8.41
C MET A 209 13.40 20.05 -7.50
N ARG A 210 14.02 18.95 -7.94
CA ARG A 210 14.18 17.73 -7.13
C ARG A 210 14.90 17.97 -5.82
N SER A 211 15.86 18.90 -5.80
CA SER A 211 16.60 19.26 -4.59
C SER A 211 15.78 20.06 -3.56
N ARG A 212 14.55 20.48 -3.90
CA ARG A 212 13.73 21.44 -3.12
C ARG A 212 12.28 20.98 -2.89
N ASP A 213 11.96 19.70 -3.07
CA ASP A 213 10.60 19.12 -2.92
C ASP A 213 9.51 19.81 -3.77
N MET A 214 9.90 20.27 -4.96
CA MET A 214 9.02 20.96 -5.92
C MET A 214 8.70 20.10 -7.15
N GLY A 215 8.77 18.77 -7.02
CA GLY A 215 8.72 17.83 -8.15
C GLY A 215 7.45 17.88 -9.01
N ASP A 216 6.34 18.39 -8.47
CA ASP A 216 5.02 18.33 -9.13
C ASP A 216 4.63 19.62 -9.88
N VAL A 217 5.46 20.67 -9.85
CA VAL A 217 5.24 21.85 -10.71
C VAL A 217 5.52 21.47 -12.16
N ALA A 218 4.58 21.77 -13.06
CA ALA A 218 4.68 21.39 -14.47
C ALA A 218 5.84 22.13 -15.15
N VAL A 219 6.72 21.39 -15.84
CA VAL A 219 7.82 21.94 -16.64
C VAL A 219 7.83 21.27 -18.01
N HIS A 220 7.55 22.05 -19.06
CA HIS A 220 7.37 21.54 -20.42
C HIS A 220 8.17 22.34 -21.45
N ALA A 221 8.51 21.69 -22.55
CA ALA A 221 8.87 22.44 -23.74
C ALA A 221 7.62 23.13 -24.29
N VAL A 222 7.76 24.31 -24.90
CA VAL A 222 6.62 25.05 -25.49
C VAL A 222 5.84 24.19 -26.49
N ASP A 223 6.56 23.36 -27.25
CA ASP A 223 5.98 22.46 -28.24
C ASP A 223 5.09 21.37 -27.62
N ASP A 224 5.34 20.98 -26.36
CA ASP A 224 4.59 19.93 -25.64
C ASP A 224 3.38 20.49 -24.87
N PHE A 225 3.19 21.81 -24.85
CA PHE A 225 2.17 22.50 -24.04
C PHE A 225 1.08 23.15 -24.90
N GLN A 226 0.85 22.64 -26.11
CA GLN A 226 -0.21 23.13 -26.99
C GLN A 226 -1.58 22.65 -26.50
N GLY A 227 -2.61 23.47 -26.72
CA GLY A 227 -3.98 23.24 -26.21
C GLY A 227 -4.14 23.48 -24.70
N GLU A 228 -3.07 23.29 -23.92
CA GLU A 228 -3.04 23.50 -22.48
C GLU A 228 -2.98 24.99 -22.10
N GLU A 229 -3.46 25.31 -20.90
CA GLU A 229 -3.43 26.64 -20.29
C GLU A 229 -3.18 26.55 -18.78
N ASN A 230 -2.64 27.61 -18.17
CA ASN A 230 -2.52 27.67 -16.72
C ASN A 230 -2.71 29.09 -16.18
N ASP A 231 -3.05 29.21 -14.89
CA ASP A 231 -3.23 30.48 -14.20
C ASP A 231 -1.96 31.33 -14.25
N ILE A 232 -0.80 30.74 -13.96
CA ILE A 232 0.51 31.40 -13.99
C ILE A 232 1.48 30.63 -14.87
N VAL A 233 2.05 31.32 -15.86
CA VAL A 233 3.11 30.77 -16.73
C VAL A 233 4.41 31.53 -16.53
N LEU A 234 5.47 30.78 -16.30
CA LEU A 234 6.84 31.26 -16.19
C LEU A 234 7.61 30.82 -17.44
N LEU A 235 8.14 31.76 -18.22
CA LEU A 235 8.85 31.47 -19.48
C LEU A 235 10.34 31.74 -19.35
N SER A 236 11.18 30.75 -19.67
CA SER A 236 12.64 30.89 -19.84
C SER A 236 12.98 31.01 -21.32
N LEU A 237 13.73 32.03 -21.75
CA LEU A 237 14.14 32.20 -23.16
C LEU A 237 15.47 31.52 -23.48
N VAL A 238 16.31 31.27 -22.48
CA VAL A 238 17.59 30.53 -22.51
C VAL A 238 18.71 31.23 -23.28
N ARG A 239 18.42 31.77 -24.47
CA ARG A 239 19.45 32.25 -25.40
C ARG A 239 20.14 33.51 -24.90
N SER A 240 21.44 33.43 -24.78
CA SER A 240 22.32 34.51 -24.35
C SER A 240 23.76 34.21 -24.81
N ASN A 241 24.05 34.57 -26.06
CA ASN A 241 25.34 34.35 -26.72
C ASN A 241 25.85 35.63 -27.40
N ARG A 242 27.16 35.69 -27.63
CA ARG A 242 27.83 36.81 -28.33
C ARG A 242 27.57 36.82 -29.84
N GLU A 243 27.20 35.67 -30.40
CA GLU A 243 26.98 35.47 -31.84
C GLU A 243 25.64 36.02 -32.33
N GLY A 244 24.74 36.44 -31.43
CA GLY A 244 23.42 36.96 -31.79
C GLY A 244 22.48 35.90 -32.37
N ARG A 245 22.74 34.61 -32.14
CA ARG A 245 21.93 33.48 -32.63
C ARG A 245 20.78 33.21 -31.66
N ILE A 246 19.56 33.42 -32.12
CA ILE A 246 18.34 33.30 -31.29
C ILE A 246 17.54 32.01 -31.55
N GLY A 247 17.88 31.25 -32.59
CA GLY A 247 17.37 29.88 -32.82
C GLY A 247 15.84 29.78 -32.77
N PHE A 248 15.32 28.97 -31.84
CA PHE A 248 13.88 28.74 -31.63
C PHE A 248 13.08 30.05 -31.56
N LEU A 249 13.66 31.10 -30.97
CA LEU A 249 12.99 32.38 -30.74
C LEU A 249 12.75 33.18 -32.04
N GLN A 250 13.26 32.73 -33.19
CA GLN A 250 12.96 33.29 -34.52
C GLN A 250 11.57 32.87 -35.02
N ASP A 251 11.06 31.74 -34.52
CA ASP A 251 9.78 31.19 -34.95
C ASP A 251 8.63 31.97 -34.32
N LYS A 252 7.94 32.74 -35.17
CA LYS A 252 6.77 33.55 -34.78
C LYS A 252 5.67 32.67 -34.17
N ASN A 253 5.39 31.53 -34.79
CA ASN A 253 4.30 30.63 -34.40
C ASN A 253 4.51 30.06 -32.99
N ARG A 254 5.74 29.63 -32.69
CA ARG A 254 6.09 29.13 -31.35
C ARG A 254 6.06 30.22 -30.28
N LEU A 255 6.47 31.44 -30.62
CA LEU A 255 6.38 32.57 -29.70
C LEU A 255 4.91 32.93 -29.40
N CYS A 256 4.03 32.85 -30.39
CA CYS A 256 2.59 33.04 -30.19
C CYS A 256 2.05 32.06 -29.14
N VAL A 257 2.42 30.78 -29.27
CA VAL A 257 2.03 29.74 -28.31
C VAL A 257 2.57 30.07 -26.93
N ALA A 258 3.88 30.34 -26.78
CA ALA A 258 4.50 30.63 -25.49
C ALA A 258 3.85 31.82 -24.75
N LEU A 259 3.44 32.87 -25.47
CA LEU A 259 2.82 34.06 -24.90
C LEU A 259 1.32 33.90 -24.57
N SER A 260 0.65 32.86 -25.10
CA SER A 260 -0.82 32.69 -25.01
C SER A 260 -1.29 31.62 -24.01
N ARG A 261 -0.38 31.07 -23.19
CA ARG A 261 -0.69 29.98 -22.24
C ARG A 261 -1.16 30.47 -20.87
N ALA A 262 -0.84 31.70 -20.50
CA ALA A 262 -1.18 32.25 -19.18
C ALA A 262 -2.60 32.82 -19.14
N ARG A 263 -3.35 32.52 -18.08
CA ARG A 263 -4.65 33.15 -17.83
C ARG A 263 -4.52 34.44 -17.04
N LYS A 264 -3.80 34.39 -15.90
CA LYS A 264 -3.71 35.49 -14.92
C LYS A 264 -2.33 36.12 -14.84
N GLY A 265 -1.27 35.31 -14.82
CA GLY A 265 0.10 35.78 -14.59
C GLY A 265 1.09 35.29 -15.64
N PHE A 266 1.86 36.21 -16.23
CA PHE A 266 2.88 35.87 -17.22
C PHE A 266 4.23 36.52 -16.89
N TYR A 267 5.22 35.69 -16.55
CA TYR A 267 6.56 36.14 -16.18
C TYR A 267 7.60 35.51 -17.08
N CYS A 268 8.36 36.33 -17.80
CA CYS A 268 9.36 35.88 -18.76
C CYS A 268 10.76 36.31 -18.30
N ILE A 269 11.75 35.42 -18.38
CA ILE A 269 13.15 35.74 -18.10
C ILE A 269 14.03 35.44 -19.31
N GLY A 270 14.93 36.36 -19.65
CA GLY A 270 15.85 36.18 -20.76
C GLY A 270 16.77 37.37 -21.02
N ASN A 271 17.72 37.18 -21.94
CA ASN A 271 18.55 38.28 -22.46
C ASN A 271 17.85 39.00 -23.61
N LEU A 272 16.78 39.75 -23.31
CA LEU A 272 15.94 40.45 -24.30
C LEU A 272 16.74 41.43 -25.15
N ALA A 273 17.69 42.17 -24.55
CA ALA A 273 18.56 43.09 -25.29
C ALA A 273 19.45 42.34 -26.31
N GLY A 274 20.08 41.23 -25.91
CA GLY A 274 20.87 40.40 -26.80
C GLY A 274 20.01 39.73 -27.88
N ILE A 275 18.82 39.24 -27.52
CA ILE A 275 17.87 38.62 -28.45
C ILE A 275 17.36 39.65 -29.48
N ALA A 276 17.04 40.87 -29.05
CA ALA A 276 16.61 41.96 -29.93
C ALA A 276 17.75 42.55 -30.79
N ALA A 277 19.01 42.37 -30.37
CA ALA A 277 20.18 42.75 -31.17
C ALA A 277 20.56 41.66 -32.20
N GLY A 278 20.13 40.42 -32.00
CA GLY A 278 20.45 39.27 -32.86
C GLY A 278 19.88 39.36 -34.28
N SER A 279 20.37 38.48 -35.16
CA SER A 279 19.96 38.42 -36.56
C SER A 279 18.49 37.98 -36.69
N ASN A 280 17.74 38.60 -37.61
CA ASN A 280 16.30 38.34 -37.86
C ASN A 280 15.36 38.56 -36.66
N SER A 281 15.71 39.47 -35.74
CA SER A 281 14.99 39.73 -34.49
C SER A 281 13.95 40.87 -34.56
N LYS A 282 13.41 41.22 -35.73
CA LYS A 282 12.46 42.36 -35.88
C LYS A 282 11.31 42.27 -34.87
N LEU A 283 10.74 41.08 -34.72
CA LEU A 283 9.66 40.79 -33.75
C LEU A 283 10.09 41.09 -32.31
N TRP A 284 11.29 40.65 -31.89
CA TRP A 284 11.82 40.92 -30.56
C TRP A 284 12.18 42.40 -30.34
N LYS A 285 12.55 43.14 -31.39
CA LYS A 285 12.71 44.61 -31.33
C LYS A 285 11.37 45.31 -31.12
N ASP A 286 10.30 44.83 -31.75
CA ASP A 286 8.94 45.33 -31.54
C ASP A 286 8.45 45.03 -30.11
N ILE A 287 8.65 43.78 -29.65
CA ILE A 287 8.34 43.36 -28.27
C ILE A 287 9.10 44.21 -27.25
N LEU A 288 10.42 44.35 -27.40
CA LEU A 288 11.23 45.11 -26.45
C LEU A 288 10.81 46.59 -26.40
N ARG A 289 10.46 47.19 -27.54
CA ARG A 289 9.90 48.56 -27.57
C ARG A 289 8.56 48.65 -26.84
N LEU A 290 7.67 47.68 -27.04
CA LEU A 290 6.39 47.61 -26.35
C LEU A 290 6.56 47.49 -24.83
N LEU A 291 7.42 46.57 -24.40
CA LEU A 291 7.70 46.31 -22.99
C LEU A 291 8.31 47.55 -22.31
N LYS A 292 9.26 48.22 -22.97
CA LYS A 292 9.85 49.48 -22.47
C LYS A 292 8.81 50.59 -22.35
N ARG A 293 7.97 50.78 -23.37
CA ARG A 293 6.90 51.79 -23.37
C ARG A 293 5.90 51.58 -22.22
N LYS A 294 5.58 50.32 -21.92
CA LYS A 294 4.64 49.94 -20.84
C LYS A 294 5.30 49.72 -19.47
N LYS A 295 6.62 49.90 -19.36
CA LYS A 295 7.41 49.62 -18.14
C LYS A 295 7.24 48.17 -17.62
N LEU A 296 7.05 47.21 -18.53
CA LEU A 296 6.87 45.77 -18.20
C LEU A 296 8.18 44.98 -18.29
N THR A 297 9.34 45.65 -18.29
CA THR A 297 10.65 45.00 -18.34
C THR A 297 11.67 45.74 -17.49
N GLY A 298 12.58 44.98 -16.88
CA GLY A 298 13.67 45.50 -16.04
C GLY A 298 14.60 44.38 -15.59
N GLU A 299 15.68 44.73 -14.89
CA GLU A 299 16.67 43.76 -14.40
C GLU A 299 16.19 42.90 -13.22
N GLY A 300 15.04 43.24 -12.63
CA GLY A 300 14.49 42.51 -11.50
C GLY A 300 12.98 42.64 -11.42
N LEU A 301 12.36 41.65 -10.80
CA LEU A 301 10.93 41.59 -10.55
C LEU A 301 10.62 42.19 -9.17
N THR A 302 9.64 43.08 -9.08
CA THR A 302 9.19 43.63 -7.79
C THR A 302 8.17 42.70 -7.14
N LEU A 303 8.56 42.13 -5.99
CA LEU A 303 7.70 41.34 -5.13
C LEU A 303 7.13 42.23 -4.03
N VAL A 304 5.86 42.00 -3.68
CA VAL A 304 5.12 42.79 -2.70
C VAL A 304 4.66 41.89 -1.57
N CYS A 305 4.90 42.26 -0.32
CA CYS A 305 4.41 41.45 0.79
C CYS A 305 2.88 41.59 0.94
N GLN A 306 2.15 40.48 0.92
CA GLN A 306 0.68 40.50 1.08
C GLN A 306 0.21 41.05 2.43
N ASN A 307 1.03 40.94 3.48
CA ASN A 307 0.70 41.46 4.81
C ASN A 307 1.25 42.89 5.02
N HIS A 308 2.22 43.32 4.22
CA HIS A 308 2.82 44.65 4.29
C HIS A 308 2.96 45.22 2.87
N PRO A 309 1.88 45.74 2.26
CA PRO A 309 1.88 46.18 0.86
C PRO A 309 2.93 47.27 0.54
N ASP A 310 3.32 48.07 1.53
CA ASP A 310 4.38 49.07 1.40
C ASP A 310 5.79 48.47 1.29
N THR A 311 5.96 47.20 1.72
CA THR A 311 7.24 46.51 1.65
C THR A 311 7.40 45.83 0.29
N LYS A 312 8.16 46.49 -0.59
CA LYS A 312 8.52 46.00 -1.93
C LYS A 312 9.96 45.50 -1.94
N THR A 313 10.18 44.33 -2.52
CA THR A 313 11.52 43.75 -2.67
C THR A 313 11.77 43.45 -4.15
N VAL A 314 12.83 44.03 -4.70
CA VAL A 314 13.24 43.74 -6.08
C VAL A 314 14.17 42.52 -6.06
N VAL A 315 13.80 41.47 -6.81
CA VAL A 315 14.62 40.27 -6.99
C VAL A 315 15.20 40.24 -8.40
N LYS A 316 16.52 40.19 -8.52
CA LYS A 316 17.27 40.11 -9.79
C LYS A 316 17.80 38.69 -10.03
N GLU A 317 18.17 37.98 -8.98
CA GLU A 317 18.76 36.64 -9.05
C GLU A 317 18.20 35.69 -7.97
N SER A 318 18.52 34.40 -8.08
CA SER A 318 17.98 33.36 -7.17
C SER A 318 18.35 33.57 -5.69
N SER A 319 19.50 34.19 -5.40
CA SER A 319 19.96 34.53 -4.05
C SER A 319 19.10 35.59 -3.39
N ASP A 320 18.48 36.49 -4.17
CA ASP A 320 17.67 37.59 -3.64
C ASP A 320 16.41 37.09 -2.92
N PHE A 321 15.93 35.89 -3.23
CA PHE A 321 14.80 35.26 -2.53
C PHE A 321 15.14 34.92 -1.06
N SER A 322 16.40 34.98 -0.65
CA SER A 322 16.77 34.92 0.78
C SER A 322 16.33 36.15 1.58
N LYS A 323 16.09 37.29 0.90
CA LYS A 323 15.60 38.54 1.49
C LYS A 323 14.10 38.48 1.85
N ILE A 324 13.39 37.48 1.33
CA ILE A 324 11.94 37.27 1.54
C ILE A 324 11.70 35.86 2.11
N PRO A 325 12.15 35.60 3.35
CA PRO A 325 11.99 34.29 3.98
C PRO A 325 10.50 33.94 4.15
N ASP A 326 10.18 32.64 4.02
CA ASP A 326 8.83 32.10 4.21
C ASP A 326 7.73 32.78 3.36
N GLY A 327 8.10 33.35 2.20
CA GLY A 327 7.20 34.05 1.29
C GLY A 327 6.77 35.44 1.73
N GLY A 328 7.18 35.93 2.92
CA GLY A 328 6.84 37.28 3.37
C GLY A 328 8.06 38.20 3.42
N CYS A 329 7.95 39.29 4.18
CA CYS A 329 9.05 40.24 4.35
C CYS A 329 9.88 39.94 5.60
N THR A 330 10.97 40.68 5.80
CA THR A 330 11.88 40.52 6.94
C THR A 330 11.32 41.01 8.27
N LEU A 331 10.19 41.72 8.27
CA LEU A 331 9.53 42.18 9.50
C LEU A 331 9.07 40.99 10.34
N GLN A 332 9.12 41.14 11.67
CA GLN A 332 8.55 40.14 12.57
C GLN A 332 7.03 40.09 12.41
N CYS A 333 6.46 38.90 12.47
CA CYS A 333 5.01 38.74 12.44
C CYS A 333 4.40 39.36 13.71
N GLN A 334 3.60 40.41 13.56
CA GLN A 334 2.97 41.09 14.70
C GLN A 334 1.62 40.49 15.09
N ILE A 335 1.21 39.39 14.45
CA ILE A 335 -0.05 38.73 14.74
C ILE A 335 0.02 38.07 16.11
N ARG A 336 -0.98 38.37 16.93
CA ARG A 336 -1.21 37.76 18.22
C ARG A 336 -2.07 36.52 18.01
N LEU A 337 -1.56 35.37 18.43
CA LEU A 337 -2.30 34.12 18.38
C LEU A 337 -3.55 34.22 19.26
N GLU A 338 -4.54 33.35 19.05
CA GLU A 338 -5.76 33.31 19.87
C GLU A 338 -5.46 33.21 21.38
N CYS A 339 -4.33 32.60 21.73
CA CYS A 339 -3.87 32.49 23.11
C CYS A 339 -3.20 33.74 23.70
N GLY A 340 -3.11 34.84 22.96
CA GLY A 340 -2.49 36.09 23.41
C GLY A 340 -0.96 36.17 23.28
N HIS A 341 -0.30 35.10 22.82
CA HIS A 341 1.15 35.11 22.58
C HIS A 341 1.48 35.64 21.17
N PRO A 342 2.63 36.33 21.00
CA PRO A 342 3.08 36.78 19.69
C PRO A 342 3.58 35.60 18.84
N CYS A 343 3.38 35.67 17.52
CA CYS A 343 4.06 34.77 16.61
C CYS A 343 5.58 35.03 16.63
N THR A 344 6.41 33.97 16.66
CA THR A 344 7.87 34.12 16.65
C THR A 344 8.49 34.08 15.25
N ARG A 345 7.68 33.86 14.21
CA ARG A 345 8.17 33.82 12.83
C ARG A 345 8.30 35.22 12.25
N ARG A 346 9.09 35.33 11.18
CA ARG A 346 9.04 36.51 10.30
C ARG A 346 7.69 36.52 9.57
N CYS A 347 7.33 37.65 8.97
CA CYS A 347 6.11 37.77 8.22
C CYS A 347 5.99 36.62 7.20
N HIS A 348 4.86 35.92 7.20
CA HIS A 348 4.60 34.81 6.29
C HIS A 348 3.13 34.84 5.79
N PRO A 349 2.88 34.67 4.48
CA PRO A 349 1.54 34.66 3.91
C PRO A 349 0.89 33.27 3.88
N SER A 350 1.63 32.19 4.10
CA SER A 350 1.12 30.81 4.00
C SER A 350 0.10 30.42 5.08
N ASP A 351 0.11 31.09 6.23
CA ASP A 351 -0.80 30.87 7.37
C ASP A 351 -1.15 32.23 7.99
N ARG A 352 -1.93 33.04 7.26
CA ARG A 352 -2.26 34.42 7.68
C ARG A 352 -3.01 34.43 9.01
N ASP A 353 -3.96 33.51 9.16
CA ASP A 353 -4.80 33.42 10.35
C ASP A 353 -4.12 32.63 11.49
N HIS A 354 -2.90 32.14 11.29
CA HIS A 354 -2.14 31.36 12.27
C HIS A 354 -2.91 30.14 12.82
N SER A 355 -3.78 29.58 11.98
CA SER A 355 -4.63 28.42 12.29
C SER A 355 -3.82 27.12 12.43
N LEU A 356 -2.69 27.05 11.71
CA LEU A 356 -1.79 25.89 11.72
C LEU A 356 -0.59 26.12 12.66
N TYR A 357 -0.28 27.37 12.98
CA TYR A 357 0.84 27.72 13.86
C TYR A 357 0.56 27.35 15.33
N VAL A 358 1.38 26.44 15.88
CA VAL A 358 1.24 25.97 17.26
C VAL A 358 2.11 26.77 18.22
N CYS A 359 1.47 27.49 19.14
CA CYS A 359 2.13 28.29 20.17
C CYS A 359 3.08 27.45 21.05
N GLN A 360 4.33 27.90 21.19
CA GLN A 360 5.35 27.24 22.02
C GLN A 360 5.62 27.94 23.36
N PHE A 361 4.98 29.08 23.62
CA PHE A 361 5.16 29.83 24.88
C PHE A 361 4.50 29.12 26.07
N GLN A 362 4.93 29.50 27.27
CA GLN A 362 4.31 29.06 28.53
C GLN A 362 2.92 29.70 28.68
N CYS A 363 1.94 28.96 29.21
CA CYS A 363 0.58 29.48 29.34
C CYS A 363 0.52 30.68 30.30
N SER A 364 -0.15 31.75 29.88
CA SER A 364 -0.31 32.99 30.66
C SER A 364 -1.61 33.05 31.48
N LYS A 365 -2.46 32.01 31.41
CA LYS A 365 -3.75 31.99 32.12
C LYS A 365 -3.54 31.89 33.63
N LEU A 366 -4.27 32.72 34.36
CA LEU A 366 -4.36 32.73 35.82
C LEU A 366 -5.67 32.06 36.25
N CYS A 367 -5.64 31.36 37.39
CA CYS A 367 -6.88 30.91 38.04
C CYS A 367 -7.54 32.04 38.83
N GLU A 368 -8.74 31.82 39.38
CA GLU A 368 -9.49 32.80 40.18
C GLU A 368 -8.72 33.32 41.42
N LEU A 369 -7.79 32.53 41.97
CA LEU A 369 -6.88 32.95 43.05
C LEU A 369 -5.49 33.42 42.58
N ASN A 370 -5.36 33.86 41.31
CA ASN A 370 -4.13 34.44 40.73
C ASN A 370 -2.89 33.51 40.60
N HIS A 371 -3.05 32.19 40.59
CA HIS A 371 -1.94 31.26 40.32
C HIS A 371 -1.66 31.09 38.80
N ARG A 372 -0.39 31.02 38.40
CA ARG A 372 0.07 30.85 37.01
C ARG A 372 0.07 29.39 36.56
N CYS A 373 -0.44 29.12 35.35
CA CYS A 373 -0.42 27.78 34.76
C CYS A 373 1.01 27.32 34.42
N PRO A 374 1.44 26.10 34.82
CA PRO A 374 2.80 25.60 34.55
C PRO A 374 2.99 25.03 33.14
N ARG A 375 1.92 24.77 32.38
CA ARG A 375 1.97 24.06 31.08
C ARG A 375 2.28 24.96 29.88
N LYS A 376 2.62 24.34 28.75
CA LYS A 376 2.78 25.05 27.47
C LYS A 376 1.42 25.48 26.94
N CYS A 377 1.38 26.58 26.21
CA CYS A 377 0.13 27.17 25.74
C CYS A 377 -0.69 26.26 24.80
N LYS A 378 -0.04 25.33 24.09
CA LYS A 378 -0.69 24.34 23.23
C LYS A 378 -1.44 23.24 24.01
N GLU A 379 -1.20 23.11 25.30
CA GLU A 379 -1.78 22.07 26.15
C GLU A 379 -3.04 22.62 26.84
N PRO A 380 -4.14 21.83 26.94
CA PRO A 380 -5.34 22.27 27.62
C PRO A 380 -5.03 22.60 29.08
N CYS A 381 -5.50 23.76 29.53
CA CYS A 381 -5.36 24.19 30.92
C CYS A 381 -6.29 23.35 31.79
N GLU A 382 -5.71 22.57 32.69
CA GLU A 382 -6.47 21.85 33.71
C GLU A 382 -6.85 22.80 34.86
N PRO A 383 -7.89 22.48 35.63
CA PRO A 383 -8.28 23.26 36.80
C PRO A 383 -7.12 23.42 37.79
N CYS A 384 -7.00 24.60 38.40
CA CYS A 384 -5.84 24.95 39.23
C CYS A 384 -5.65 23.99 40.42
N SER A 385 -4.54 23.26 40.43
CA SER A 385 -4.19 22.28 41.45
C SER A 385 -3.40 22.85 42.63
N VAL A 386 -3.23 24.17 42.71
CA VAL A 386 -2.55 24.80 43.86
C VAL A 386 -3.40 24.62 45.11
N GLU A 387 -2.79 24.10 46.18
CA GLU A 387 -3.44 23.74 47.43
C GLU A 387 -3.69 24.97 48.32
N VAL A 388 -4.94 25.14 48.78
CA VAL A 388 -5.37 26.23 49.68
C VAL A 388 -6.24 25.69 50.81
N GLU A 389 -6.20 26.29 52.00
CA GLU A 389 -7.01 25.84 53.13
C GLU A 389 -8.43 26.43 53.08
N LYS A 390 -9.46 25.58 53.16
CA LYS A 390 -10.88 26.00 53.24
C LYS A 390 -11.63 25.17 54.30
N VAL A 391 -12.60 25.78 54.98
CA VAL A 391 -13.48 25.09 55.96
C VAL A 391 -14.72 24.55 55.26
N ILE A 392 -15.03 23.27 55.46
CA ILE A 392 -16.14 22.59 54.77
C ILE A 392 -17.48 22.85 55.48
N PRO A 393 -18.46 23.54 54.86
CA PRO A 393 -19.67 24.02 55.55
C PRO A 393 -20.56 22.93 56.16
N LYS A 394 -20.60 21.73 55.56
CA LYS A 394 -21.51 20.65 55.99
C LYS A 394 -21.07 19.90 57.25
N CYS A 395 -19.78 19.96 57.60
CA CYS A 395 -19.23 19.21 58.73
C CYS A 395 -18.25 20.01 59.59
N GLY A 396 -17.89 21.25 59.21
CA GLY A 396 -17.06 22.16 59.99
C GLY A 396 -15.55 21.85 60.02
N HIS A 397 -15.06 20.88 59.25
CA HIS A 397 -13.64 20.50 59.24
C HIS A 397 -12.81 21.40 58.31
N LEU A 398 -11.61 21.81 58.76
CA LEU A 398 -10.61 22.52 57.96
C LEU A 398 -9.87 21.52 57.07
N GLN A 399 -9.79 21.80 55.77
CA GLN A 399 -9.19 20.90 54.79
C GLN A 399 -8.38 21.67 53.75
N THR A 400 -7.26 21.09 53.35
CA THR A 400 -6.47 21.57 52.21
C THR A 400 -7.14 21.11 50.93
N VAL A 401 -7.61 22.07 50.11
CA VAL A 401 -8.37 21.80 48.90
C VAL A 401 -7.70 22.48 47.70
N PRO A 402 -7.75 21.87 46.49
CA PRO A 402 -7.31 22.54 45.27
C PRO A 402 -8.09 23.84 45.06
N CYS A 403 -7.37 24.90 44.69
CA CYS A 403 -7.88 26.25 44.47
C CYS A 403 -9.24 26.31 43.75
N HIS A 404 -9.39 25.55 42.66
CA HIS A 404 -10.58 25.53 41.81
C HIS A 404 -11.82 24.86 42.43
N MET A 405 -11.66 24.14 43.55
CA MET A 405 -12.76 23.43 44.21
C MET A 405 -13.50 24.34 45.21
N PRO A 406 -14.82 24.54 45.08
CA PRO A 406 -15.63 25.24 46.07
C PRO A 406 -15.77 24.41 47.36
N ALA A 407 -15.82 25.06 48.52
CA ALA A 407 -15.76 24.39 49.82
C ALA A 407 -17.03 23.57 50.16
N ASP A 408 -18.18 23.89 49.56
CA ASP A 408 -19.45 23.18 49.71
C ASP A 408 -19.54 21.89 48.87
N HIS A 409 -18.76 21.82 47.78
CA HIS A 409 -18.60 20.66 46.91
C HIS A 409 -17.43 19.76 47.31
N TRP A 410 -16.56 20.22 48.20
CA TRP A 410 -15.47 19.40 48.71
C TRP A 410 -15.98 18.47 49.82
N LEU A 411 -15.93 17.17 49.53
CA LEU A 411 -16.28 16.13 50.50
C LEU A 411 -15.18 16.05 51.56
N CYS A 412 -15.58 16.21 52.81
CA CYS A 412 -14.66 16.22 53.94
C CYS A 412 -13.80 14.96 53.98
N GLN A 413 -12.48 15.09 54.07
CA GLN A 413 -11.58 13.93 53.97
C GLN A 413 -11.55 13.08 55.25
N GLU A 414 -12.14 13.58 56.36
CA GLU A 414 -12.29 12.85 57.61
C GLU A 414 -13.15 11.58 57.47
N PRO A 415 -12.81 10.48 58.19
CA PRO A 415 -13.50 9.20 58.09
C PRO A 415 -14.93 9.24 58.64
N CYS A 416 -15.86 8.58 57.95
CA CYS A 416 -17.23 8.40 58.40
C CYS A 416 -17.31 7.37 59.54
N LYS A 417 -18.10 7.65 60.58
CA LYS A 417 -18.23 6.79 61.78
C LYS A 417 -19.47 5.85 61.74
N GLN A 418 -20.14 5.69 60.60
CA GLN A 418 -21.39 4.93 60.45
C GLN A 418 -21.16 3.48 59.95
N LEU A 419 -22.09 2.56 60.23
CA LEU A 419 -22.08 1.15 59.74
C LEU A 419 -23.06 0.96 58.56
N LEU A 420 -22.68 0.17 57.55
CA LEU A 420 -23.51 -0.16 56.37
C LEU A 420 -24.45 -1.36 56.63
N GLU A 421 -25.53 -1.56 55.86
CA GLU A 421 -26.47 -2.70 56.06
C GLU A 421 -25.82 -4.08 55.83
N CYS A 422 -24.72 -4.16 55.07
CA CYS A 422 -23.88 -5.35 54.95
C CYS A 422 -23.00 -5.60 56.20
N LYS A 423 -23.21 -4.83 57.27
CA LYS A 423 -22.53 -4.87 58.58
C LYS A 423 -21.05 -4.51 58.57
N HIS A 424 -20.52 -3.99 57.46
CA HIS A 424 -19.16 -3.46 57.38
C HIS A 424 -19.11 -1.96 57.74
N PRO A 425 -18.01 -1.48 58.37
CA PRO A 425 -17.82 -0.05 58.67
C PRO A 425 -17.76 0.78 57.39
N CYS A 426 -18.38 1.97 57.42
CA CYS A 426 -18.36 2.87 56.28
C CYS A 426 -16.95 3.45 56.10
N THR A 427 -16.24 2.99 55.08
CA THR A 427 -14.91 3.53 54.71
C THR A 427 -14.98 4.85 53.95
N ARG A 428 -16.18 5.44 53.83
CA ARG A 428 -16.38 6.70 53.13
C ARG A 428 -16.09 7.88 54.03
N ARG A 429 -16.14 9.04 53.40
CA ARG A 429 -15.86 10.33 53.99
C ARG A 429 -17.10 10.93 54.63
N CYS A 430 -16.87 11.72 55.68
CA CYS A 430 -17.93 12.45 56.37
C CYS A 430 -18.71 13.32 55.35
N GLY A 431 -20.03 13.11 55.27
CA GLY A 431 -20.94 13.83 54.36
C GLY A 431 -21.39 13.09 53.08
N GLU A 432 -20.88 11.88 52.81
CA GLU A 432 -21.37 11.04 51.70
C GLU A 432 -22.56 10.14 52.12
N ALA A 433 -23.54 9.94 51.22
CA ALA A 433 -24.66 9.03 51.46
C ALA A 433 -24.17 7.57 51.61
N CYS A 434 -24.38 6.99 52.79
CA CYS A 434 -23.96 5.63 53.12
C CYS A 434 -24.87 4.62 52.41
N SER A 435 -24.35 3.90 51.42
CA SER A 435 -25.10 2.87 50.66
C SER A 435 -24.30 1.58 50.52
N THR A 436 -24.97 0.44 50.72
CA THR A 436 -24.45 -0.92 50.57
C THR A 436 -24.05 -1.29 49.14
N SER A 437 -24.57 -0.58 48.14
CA SER A 437 -24.29 -0.80 46.70
C SER A 437 -22.84 -0.56 46.27
N ARG A 438 -21.95 -0.08 47.16
CA ARG A 438 -20.51 0.13 46.88
C ARG A 438 -19.60 -0.22 48.06
N CYS A 439 -19.98 -1.22 48.87
CA CYS A 439 -19.11 -1.72 49.94
C CYS A 439 -17.81 -2.31 49.36
N LYS A 440 -16.66 -1.68 49.66
CA LYS A 440 -15.31 -2.07 49.21
C LYS A 440 -14.65 -3.12 50.11
N GLU A 441 -15.39 -3.69 51.05
CA GLU A 441 -14.87 -4.78 51.87
C GLU A 441 -14.59 -5.99 50.97
N MET A 442 -13.39 -6.55 51.10
CA MET A 442 -12.89 -7.62 50.24
C MET A 442 -13.44 -8.97 50.69
N ILE A 443 -14.40 -9.52 49.95
CA ILE A 443 -14.98 -10.84 50.20
C ILE A 443 -14.45 -11.86 49.18
N ASP A 444 -14.40 -13.13 49.57
CA ASP A 444 -14.14 -14.23 48.65
C ASP A 444 -15.45 -14.66 47.99
N ILE A 445 -15.48 -14.64 46.65
CA ILE A 445 -16.59 -15.18 45.87
C ILE A 445 -16.12 -16.36 45.01
N THR A 446 -16.95 -17.40 44.91
CA THR A 446 -16.72 -18.51 43.98
C THR A 446 -17.34 -18.17 42.63
N LEU A 447 -16.51 -18.03 41.59
CA LEU A 447 -16.96 -17.75 40.23
C LEU A 447 -17.60 -18.98 39.57
N PRO A 448 -18.41 -18.82 38.50
CA PRO A 448 -18.99 -19.95 37.76
C PRO A 448 -17.97 -20.94 37.19
N CYS A 449 -16.70 -20.52 37.03
CA CYS A 449 -15.57 -21.37 36.67
C CYS A 449 -14.90 -22.07 37.86
N SER A 450 -15.55 -22.10 39.03
CA SER A 450 -15.08 -22.69 40.30
C SER A 450 -13.84 -22.07 40.94
N HIS A 451 -13.21 -21.06 40.32
CA HIS A 451 -12.14 -20.28 40.94
C HIS A 451 -12.69 -19.32 42.01
N VAL A 452 -11.94 -19.23 43.11
CA VAL A 452 -12.22 -18.27 44.18
C VAL A 452 -11.50 -16.97 43.84
N MET A 453 -12.23 -15.86 43.92
CA MET A 453 -11.66 -14.54 43.66
C MET A 453 -12.08 -13.58 44.76
N ARG A 454 -11.12 -12.81 45.25
CA ARG A 454 -11.35 -11.77 46.24
C ARG A 454 -11.79 -10.50 45.54
N THR A 455 -13.00 -10.02 45.84
CA THR A 455 -13.56 -8.83 45.20
C THR A 455 -14.38 -8.00 46.18
N ASP A 456 -14.69 -6.77 45.80
CA ASP A 456 -15.51 -5.87 46.62
C ASP A 456 -16.90 -6.48 46.86
N CYS A 457 -17.38 -6.44 48.10
CA CYS A 457 -18.66 -6.98 48.53
C CYS A 457 -19.84 -6.64 47.60
N TYR A 458 -19.89 -5.40 47.06
CA TYR A 458 -20.96 -5.00 46.14
C TYR A 458 -20.95 -5.71 44.78
N LYS A 459 -19.82 -6.27 44.35
CA LYS A 459 -19.66 -6.98 43.07
C LYS A 459 -20.18 -8.42 43.12
N GLN A 460 -20.63 -8.91 44.28
CA GLN A 460 -21.19 -10.26 44.41
C GLN A 460 -22.37 -10.53 43.46
N LYS A 461 -23.18 -9.50 43.13
CA LYS A 461 -24.32 -9.63 42.20
C LYS A 461 -23.91 -9.56 40.71
N MET A 462 -22.72 -9.08 40.39
CA MET A 462 -22.14 -9.01 39.04
C MET A 462 -20.68 -9.45 39.09
N PRO A 463 -20.42 -10.77 39.18
CA PRO A 463 -19.09 -11.29 39.42
C PRO A 463 -18.11 -10.88 38.29
N PRO A 464 -16.89 -10.40 38.63
CA PRO A 464 -15.88 -10.04 37.64
C PRO A 464 -15.37 -11.23 36.83
N ILE A 465 -14.70 -10.93 35.71
CA ILE A 465 -14.08 -11.92 34.83
C ILE A 465 -12.94 -12.63 35.59
N CYS A 466 -12.88 -13.96 35.49
CA CYS A 466 -11.85 -14.77 36.14
C CYS A 466 -10.44 -14.46 35.58
N PRO A 467 -9.48 -13.98 36.41
CA PRO A 467 -8.13 -13.63 35.97
C PRO A 467 -7.16 -14.81 35.89
N GLU A 468 -7.53 -15.97 36.45
CA GLU A 468 -6.68 -17.16 36.50
C GLU A 468 -6.07 -17.52 35.15
N THR A 469 -4.76 -17.73 35.13
CA THR A 469 -3.99 -18.00 33.90
C THR A 469 -4.25 -19.42 33.41
N CYS A 470 -4.44 -19.59 32.10
CA CYS A 470 -4.68 -20.91 31.52
C CYS A 470 -3.45 -21.83 31.61
N ASN A 471 -2.25 -21.30 31.29
CA ASN A 471 -0.95 -21.96 31.34
C ASN A 471 -0.84 -23.35 30.65
N GLN A 472 -1.82 -23.73 29.82
CA GLN A 472 -1.81 -25.01 29.09
C GLN A 472 -0.74 -25.00 28.00
N LYS A 473 -0.02 -26.11 27.83
CA LYS A 473 0.97 -26.26 26.76
C LYS A 473 0.26 -26.43 25.41
N LEU A 474 0.49 -25.49 24.49
CA LEU A 474 -0.02 -25.48 23.11
C LEU A 474 0.81 -26.41 22.22
N GLU A 475 0.27 -26.79 21.06
CA GLU A 475 0.97 -27.68 20.10
C GLU A 475 2.23 -27.06 19.51
N CYS A 476 2.35 -25.73 19.51
CA CYS A 476 3.58 -25.05 19.15
C CYS A 476 4.70 -25.15 20.22
N GLY A 477 4.47 -25.90 21.30
CA GLY A 477 5.42 -26.13 22.40
C GLY A 477 5.42 -25.05 23.48
N HIS A 478 4.71 -23.95 23.25
CA HIS A 478 4.62 -22.81 24.17
C HIS A 478 3.44 -22.93 25.14
N HIS A 479 3.53 -22.30 26.31
CA HIS A 479 2.42 -22.18 27.26
C HIS A 479 1.43 -21.07 26.85
N CYS A 480 0.13 -21.35 26.99
CA CYS A 480 -0.96 -20.42 26.71
C CYS A 480 -0.91 -19.22 27.66
N LYS A 481 -0.81 -18.01 27.10
CA LYS A 481 -0.80 -16.73 27.85
C LYS A 481 -2.19 -16.12 28.05
N GLY A 482 -3.26 -16.86 27.77
CA GLY A 482 -4.62 -16.41 28.03
C GLY A 482 -5.05 -16.67 29.48
N ASN A 483 -6.18 -16.10 29.87
CA ASN A 483 -6.85 -16.42 31.15
C ASN A 483 -8.05 -17.36 30.95
N CYS A 484 -8.63 -17.83 32.06
CA CYS A 484 -9.76 -18.75 32.10
C CYS A 484 -10.96 -18.24 31.26
N TYR A 485 -11.23 -16.94 31.24
CA TYR A 485 -12.31 -16.37 30.42
C TYR A 485 -11.95 -16.34 28.94
N GLU A 486 -10.76 -15.84 28.59
CA GLU A 486 -10.28 -15.79 27.21
C GLU A 486 -10.19 -17.18 26.59
N CYS A 487 -9.87 -18.20 27.39
CA CYS A 487 -9.74 -19.58 26.93
C CYS A 487 -11.05 -20.39 27.04
N VAL A 488 -12.17 -19.75 27.40
CA VAL A 488 -13.48 -20.39 27.62
C VAL A 488 -13.35 -21.63 28.54
N GLN A 489 -12.72 -21.41 29.69
CA GLN A 489 -12.40 -22.42 30.71
C GLN A 489 -11.41 -23.50 30.23
N GLY A 490 -10.56 -23.18 29.26
CA GLY A 490 -9.60 -24.11 28.67
C GLY A 490 -10.15 -24.92 27.49
N ARG A 491 -11.39 -24.65 27.05
CA ARG A 491 -12.00 -25.30 25.88
C ARG A 491 -11.57 -24.69 24.54
N LEU A 492 -11.24 -23.40 24.52
CA LEU A 492 -10.91 -22.64 23.31
C LEU A 492 -9.70 -21.74 23.56
N HIS A 493 -8.49 -22.20 23.26
CA HIS A 493 -7.27 -21.45 23.58
C HIS A 493 -7.07 -20.24 22.67
N VAL A 494 -6.51 -19.16 23.23
CA VAL A 494 -6.07 -18.00 22.44
C VAL A 494 -4.85 -18.34 21.60
N HIS A 495 -4.60 -17.58 20.52
CA HIS A 495 -3.40 -17.77 19.72
C HIS A 495 -2.12 -17.57 20.55
N CYS A 496 -1.05 -18.24 20.16
CA CYS A 496 0.22 -18.13 20.87
C CYS A 496 0.79 -16.71 20.71
N ARG A 497 0.98 -16.01 21.82
CA ARG A 497 1.55 -14.63 21.86
C ARG A 497 3.07 -14.60 22.01
N ASN A 498 3.77 -15.73 21.88
CA ASN A 498 5.24 -15.75 21.87
C ASN A 498 5.79 -15.35 20.50
N LYS A 499 6.99 -14.76 20.44
CA LYS A 499 7.64 -14.43 19.18
C LYS A 499 8.04 -15.70 18.43
N CYS A 500 7.83 -15.73 17.11
CA CYS A 500 8.29 -16.84 16.30
C CYS A 500 9.81 -16.80 16.13
N THR A 501 10.49 -17.94 16.34
CA THR A 501 11.94 -18.09 16.17
C THR A 501 12.33 -18.78 14.86
N ARG A 502 11.34 -19.19 14.05
CA ARG A 502 11.58 -19.95 12.82
C ARG A 502 12.20 -19.06 11.72
N VAL A 503 13.12 -19.66 10.96
CA VAL A 503 13.70 -19.07 9.75
C VAL A 503 12.85 -19.45 8.54
N LEU A 504 12.43 -18.45 7.78
CA LEU A 504 11.61 -18.61 6.58
C LEU A 504 12.45 -19.12 5.40
N LEU A 505 11.78 -19.61 4.34
CA LEU A 505 12.42 -20.04 3.07
C LEU A 505 13.34 -18.98 2.43
N CYS A 506 13.07 -17.71 2.73
CA CYS A 506 13.90 -16.59 2.29
C CYS A 506 15.09 -16.29 3.20
N SER A 507 15.40 -17.18 4.14
CA SER A 507 16.44 -17.04 5.17
C SER A 507 16.26 -15.86 6.13
N HIS A 508 15.08 -15.23 6.13
CA HIS A 508 14.71 -14.23 7.14
C HIS A 508 14.07 -14.89 8.36
N GLN A 509 14.37 -14.39 9.55
CA GLN A 509 13.64 -14.77 10.77
C GLN A 509 12.21 -14.20 10.72
N CYS A 510 11.22 -15.02 11.12
CA CYS A 510 9.84 -14.57 11.24
C CYS A 510 9.70 -13.46 12.28
N GLN A 511 8.96 -12.39 11.96
CA GLN A 511 8.74 -11.24 12.86
C GLN A 511 7.38 -11.29 13.59
N GLU A 512 6.59 -12.31 13.33
CA GLU A 512 5.21 -12.42 13.81
C GLU A 512 5.13 -13.31 15.06
N SER A 513 3.97 -13.33 15.71
CA SER A 513 3.70 -14.25 16.81
C SER A 513 3.70 -15.70 16.32
N CYS A 514 4.05 -16.63 17.21
CA CYS A 514 4.17 -18.04 16.91
C CYS A 514 2.85 -18.58 16.35
N PHE A 515 2.91 -19.09 15.13
CA PHE A 515 1.80 -19.70 14.41
C PHE A 515 2.29 -20.98 13.75
N GLU A 516 1.38 -21.90 13.48
CA GLU A 516 1.72 -23.22 12.90
C GLU A 516 2.42 -23.07 11.55
N ASN A 517 1.93 -22.16 10.70
CA ASN A 517 2.56 -21.74 9.45
C ASN A 517 3.00 -20.28 9.51
N CYS A 518 4.27 -20.00 9.28
CA CYS A 518 4.71 -18.61 9.29
C CYS A 518 4.14 -17.85 8.07
N PRO A 519 3.63 -16.63 8.26
CA PRO A 519 3.13 -15.84 7.14
C PRO A 519 4.25 -15.44 6.17
N PRO A 520 3.90 -15.05 4.93
CA PRO A 520 4.88 -14.57 3.95
C PRO A 520 5.75 -13.45 4.51
N CYS A 521 7.02 -13.45 4.13
CA CYS A 521 7.98 -12.49 4.66
C CYS A 521 7.67 -11.05 4.21
N LYS A 522 7.53 -10.12 5.15
CA LYS A 522 7.28 -8.69 4.87
C LYS A 522 8.56 -7.85 4.70
N ARG A 523 9.75 -8.43 4.93
CA ARG A 523 11.03 -7.71 4.74
C ARG A 523 11.27 -7.42 3.26
N LYS A 524 12.18 -6.48 2.97
CA LYS A 524 12.60 -6.19 1.58
C LYS A 524 13.14 -7.46 0.91
N CYS A 525 12.76 -7.69 -0.33
CA CYS A 525 13.24 -8.84 -1.08
C CYS A 525 14.75 -8.72 -1.30
N PRO A 526 15.55 -9.75 -0.94
CA PRO A 526 16.99 -9.70 -1.14
C PRO A 526 17.39 -10.07 -2.58
N ASN A 527 16.42 -10.41 -3.44
CA ASN A 527 16.68 -10.75 -4.84
C ASN A 527 17.14 -9.51 -5.60
N GLN A 528 18.38 -9.54 -6.07
CA GLN A 528 18.96 -8.53 -6.94
C GLN A 528 19.89 -9.21 -7.95
N CYS A 529 20.14 -8.54 -9.05
CA CYS A 529 21.13 -8.91 -10.05
C CYS A 529 21.97 -7.68 -10.38
N ARG A 530 23.00 -7.83 -11.22
CA ARG A 530 23.84 -6.69 -11.66
C ARG A 530 23.09 -5.63 -12.47
N HIS A 531 21.85 -5.91 -12.90
CA HIS A 531 21.01 -4.98 -13.65
C HIS A 531 19.98 -4.24 -12.77
N SER A 532 19.41 -4.91 -11.77
CA SER A 532 18.32 -4.36 -10.96
C SER A 532 18.14 -5.12 -9.64
N ARG A 533 17.47 -4.47 -8.67
CA ARG A 533 17.05 -5.05 -7.39
C ARG A 533 15.53 -5.12 -7.31
N CYS A 534 15.01 -6.10 -6.58
CA CYS A 534 13.57 -6.24 -6.36
C CYS A 534 13.08 -5.29 -5.26
N ASP A 535 12.15 -4.39 -5.57
CA ASP A 535 11.58 -3.45 -4.60
C ASP A 535 10.33 -3.98 -3.86
N LYS A 536 9.91 -5.22 -4.13
CA LYS A 536 8.74 -5.85 -3.50
C LYS A 536 9.06 -6.47 -2.13
N PRO A 537 8.06 -6.72 -1.26
CA PRO A 537 8.20 -7.57 -0.09
C PRO A 537 8.71 -8.98 -0.46
N CYS A 538 9.54 -9.56 0.40
CA CYS A 538 10.22 -10.82 0.15
C CYS A 538 9.26 -12.00 -0.01
N GLY A 539 8.07 -11.94 0.60
CA GLY A 539 7.02 -12.94 0.45
C GLY A 539 6.34 -12.94 -0.92
N GLU A 540 6.55 -11.90 -1.74
CA GLU A 540 5.94 -11.77 -3.07
C GLU A 540 6.78 -12.43 -4.18
N ILE A 541 6.12 -12.68 -5.32
CA ILE A 541 6.75 -13.19 -6.53
C ILE A 541 7.60 -12.09 -7.18
N CYS A 542 8.88 -12.40 -7.35
CA CYS A 542 9.81 -11.56 -8.10
C CYS A 542 9.64 -11.81 -9.61
N PHE A 543 9.67 -10.73 -10.39
CA PHE A 543 9.71 -10.84 -11.85
C PHE A 543 11.13 -11.20 -12.33
N PRO A 544 11.25 -12.06 -13.36
CA PRO A 544 12.54 -12.44 -13.92
C PRO A 544 13.24 -11.25 -14.60
N CYS A 545 14.56 -11.17 -14.49
CA CYS A 545 15.35 -10.17 -15.20
C CYS A 545 15.58 -10.61 -16.66
N ILE A 546 15.05 -9.83 -17.61
CA ILE A 546 15.13 -10.09 -19.06
C ILE A 546 16.35 -9.46 -19.74
N GLN A 547 17.29 -8.88 -18.97
CA GLN A 547 18.53 -8.33 -19.54
C GLN A 547 19.51 -9.46 -19.91
N PRO A 548 20.37 -9.28 -20.93
CA PRO A 548 21.41 -10.25 -21.25
C PRO A 548 22.33 -10.52 -20.05
N CYS A 549 22.71 -11.78 -19.81
CA CYS A 549 23.56 -12.11 -18.67
C CYS A 549 24.95 -11.46 -18.77
N SER A 550 25.38 -10.75 -17.73
CA SER A 550 26.69 -10.08 -17.68
C SER A 550 27.88 -11.02 -17.42
N TRP A 551 27.65 -12.34 -17.28
CA TRP A 551 28.69 -13.29 -16.89
C TRP A 551 29.63 -13.61 -18.07
N LYS A 552 30.73 -12.87 -18.12
CA LYS A 552 31.80 -13.00 -19.13
C LYS A 552 33.18 -12.96 -18.48
N CYS A 553 34.11 -13.76 -18.99
CA CYS A 553 35.55 -13.64 -18.73
C CYS A 553 36.29 -13.69 -20.08
N ARG A 554 37.63 -13.71 -20.05
CA ARG A 554 38.44 -13.84 -21.28
C ARG A 554 38.19 -15.17 -22.02
N HIS A 555 37.78 -16.21 -21.31
CA HIS A 555 37.63 -17.57 -21.85
C HIS A 555 36.20 -17.93 -22.27
N TYR A 556 35.18 -17.39 -21.58
CA TYR A 556 33.78 -17.78 -21.79
C TYR A 556 32.82 -16.58 -21.68
N ARG A 557 31.70 -16.63 -22.40
CA ARG A 557 30.62 -15.63 -22.38
C ARG A 557 29.26 -16.32 -22.32
N CYS A 558 28.40 -15.89 -21.40
CA CYS A 558 27.00 -16.32 -21.37
C CYS A 558 26.17 -15.62 -22.45
N THR A 559 25.27 -16.35 -23.12
CA THR A 559 24.34 -15.80 -24.11
C THR A 559 22.88 -15.81 -23.66
N GLN A 560 22.59 -16.37 -22.49
CA GLN A 560 21.23 -16.50 -21.93
C GLN A 560 20.78 -15.20 -21.23
N LEU A 561 19.48 -15.09 -20.96
CA LEU A 561 18.93 -14.01 -20.15
C LEU A 561 19.41 -14.10 -18.70
N CYS A 562 19.41 -12.97 -17.99
CA CYS A 562 19.91 -12.90 -16.62
C CYS A 562 19.14 -13.82 -15.67
N SER A 563 17.85 -14.07 -15.90
CA SER A 563 17.04 -15.02 -15.11
C SER A 563 17.23 -16.49 -15.48
N GLU A 564 17.79 -16.80 -16.64
CA GLU A 564 17.93 -18.16 -17.15
C GLU A 564 19.22 -18.81 -16.64
N THR A 565 19.24 -20.15 -16.59
CA THR A 565 20.46 -20.90 -16.27
C THR A 565 21.55 -20.54 -17.29
N CYS A 566 22.72 -20.14 -16.81
CA CYS A 566 23.79 -19.71 -17.70
C CYS A 566 24.40 -20.91 -18.43
N ASN A 567 24.64 -20.75 -19.73
CA ASN A 567 25.14 -21.78 -20.64
C ASN A 567 26.68 -21.91 -20.70
N ARG A 568 27.40 -21.31 -19.75
CA ARG A 568 28.87 -21.36 -19.68
C ARG A 568 29.36 -22.05 -18.40
N PRO A 569 30.51 -22.73 -18.44
CA PRO A 569 31.12 -23.30 -17.24
C PRO A 569 31.81 -22.26 -16.35
N ARG A 570 32.14 -22.69 -15.13
CA ARG A 570 33.01 -21.94 -14.20
C ARG A 570 34.40 -21.79 -14.83
N CYS A 571 35.03 -20.64 -14.64
CA CYS A 571 36.41 -20.44 -15.06
C CYS A 571 37.35 -20.85 -13.91
N SER A 572 38.31 -21.71 -14.18
CA SER A 572 39.33 -22.13 -13.20
C SER A 572 40.72 -21.58 -13.53
N GLU A 573 40.82 -20.73 -14.56
CA GLU A 573 42.08 -20.10 -14.96
C GLU A 573 42.53 -19.04 -13.93
N PRO A 574 43.84 -18.96 -13.60
CA PRO A 574 44.38 -17.94 -12.71
C PRO A 574 44.11 -16.50 -13.21
N CYS A 575 43.96 -15.56 -12.27
CA CYS A 575 43.80 -14.16 -12.62
C CYS A 575 45.14 -13.55 -13.07
N GLN A 576 45.19 -12.99 -14.28
CA GLN A 576 46.37 -12.33 -14.85
C GLN A 576 46.58 -10.87 -14.38
N LYS A 577 45.84 -10.42 -13.36
CA LYS A 577 45.98 -9.07 -12.80
C LYS A 577 47.02 -9.04 -11.70
N SER A 578 47.74 -7.94 -11.59
CA SER A 578 48.64 -7.64 -10.48
C SER A 578 47.91 -6.80 -9.43
N LEU A 579 48.10 -7.10 -8.15
CA LEU A 579 47.54 -6.33 -7.03
C LEU A 579 48.29 -4.99 -6.86
N LYS A 580 47.77 -4.10 -5.99
CA LYS A 580 48.42 -2.80 -5.71
C LYS A 580 49.85 -2.92 -5.19
N CYS A 581 50.18 -4.05 -4.55
CA CYS A 581 51.52 -4.40 -4.09
C CYS A 581 52.41 -5.02 -5.20
N SER A 582 52.00 -4.92 -6.48
CA SER A 582 52.69 -5.45 -7.66
C SER A 582 52.85 -6.98 -7.75
N HIS A 583 52.35 -7.72 -6.77
CA HIS A 583 52.35 -9.18 -6.78
C HIS A 583 51.18 -9.77 -7.61
N PRO A 584 51.32 -10.99 -8.15
CA PRO A 584 50.24 -11.69 -8.85
C PRO A 584 49.00 -11.90 -7.97
N CYS A 585 47.81 -11.80 -8.57
CA CYS A 585 46.55 -12.06 -7.89
C CYS A 585 46.37 -13.55 -7.58
N ALA A 586 46.02 -13.87 -6.33
CA ALA A 586 45.71 -15.24 -5.90
C ALA A 586 44.28 -15.71 -6.26
N GLY A 587 43.53 -14.90 -7.01
CA GLY A 587 42.15 -15.18 -7.43
C GLY A 587 42.04 -15.81 -8.81
N LEU A 588 40.80 -16.00 -9.25
CA LEU A 588 40.47 -16.60 -10.55
C LEU A 588 40.06 -15.57 -11.61
N CYS A 589 40.21 -15.94 -12.88
CA CYS A 589 39.84 -15.11 -14.02
C CYS A 589 38.32 -14.86 -14.07
N GLY A 590 37.93 -13.59 -14.07
CA GLY A 590 36.53 -13.16 -14.18
C GLY A 590 35.80 -13.00 -12.84
N GLU A 591 36.43 -13.39 -11.73
CA GLU A 591 35.91 -13.19 -10.37
C GLU A 591 36.50 -11.91 -9.73
N PRO A 592 35.85 -11.35 -8.70
CA PRO A 592 36.44 -10.27 -7.90
C PRO A 592 37.80 -10.69 -7.34
N CYS A 593 38.83 -9.86 -7.55
CA CYS A 593 40.17 -10.16 -7.06
C CYS A 593 40.20 -10.06 -5.52
N PRO A 594 40.73 -11.07 -4.81
CA PRO A 594 40.94 -10.99 -3.37
C PRO A 594 41.77 -9.74 -3.01
N PRO A 595 41.34 -8.95 -2.01
CA PRO A 595 42.08 -7.77 -1.59
C PRO A 595 43.40 -8.11 -0.91
N LYS A 596 43.52 -9.32 -0.36
CA LYS A 596 44.74 -9.83 0.29
C LYS A 596 45.67 -10.49 -0.73
N CYS A 597 46.94 -10.15 -0.64
CA CYS A 597 48.01 -10.70 -1.46
C CYS A 597 48.66 -11.89 -0.76
N ARG A 598 48.91 -12.99 -1.48
CA ARG A 598 49.59 -14.19 -0.94
C ARG A 598 51.01 -13.91 -0.43
N THR A 599 51.74 -13.00 -1.05
CA THR A 599 53.10 -12.64 -0.61
C THR A 599 53.11 -11.69 0.58
N CYS A 600 52.19 -10.70 0.60
CA CYS A 600 52.16 -9.70 1.67
C CYS A 600 51.32 -10.10 2.89
N HIS A 601 50.39 -11.06 2.74
CA HIS A 601 49.43 -11.50 3.76
C HIS A 601 49.33 -13.03 3.77
N GLY A 602 50.47 -13.72 3.62
CA GLY A 602 50.53 -15.18 3.52
C GLY A 602 49.92 -15.88 4.73
N ASP A 603 50.22 -15.41 5.93
CA ASP A 603 49.74 -16.00 7.19
C ASP A 603 48.22 -15.96 7.32
N GLU A 604 47.57 -14.88 6.83
CA GLU A 604 46.10 -14.73 6.88
C GLU A 604 45.36 -15.53 5.82
N LEU A 605 46.03 -15.88 4.71
CA LEU A 605 45.46 -16.69 3.63
C LEU A 605 45.74 -18.18 3.82
N ALA A 606 46.77 -18.53 4.59
CA ALA A 606 47.13 -19.90 4.96
C ALA A 606 46.38 -20.42 6.20
N GLU A 607 45.51 -19.61 6.82
CA GLU A 607 44.64 -20.05 7.92
C GLU A 607 43.71 -21.16 7.42
N ILE A 608 43.98 -22.40 7.85
CA ILE A 608 43.31 -23.61 7.39
C ILE A 608 41.83 -23.57 7.80
N PHE A 609 40.94 -23.64 6.81
CA PHE A 609 39.48 -23.67 7.02
C PHE A 609 38.85 -24.88 6.32
N PHE A 610 39.24 -25.16 5.07
CA PHE A 610 38.82 -26.32 4.28
C PHE A 610 39.93 -27.38 4.10
N GLY A 611 41.15 -27.12 4.57
CA GLY A 611 42.24 -28.10 4.63
C GLY A 611 43.29 -27.98 3.53
N ALA A 612 43.18 -27.01 2.62
CA ALA A 612 44.07 -26.86 1.45
C ALA A 612 44.56 -25.42 1.25
N GLU A 613 44.31 -24.54 2.22
CA GLU A 613 44.62 -23.11 2.16
C GLU A 613 46.13 -22.80 2.11
N ASP A 614 46.96 -23.68 2.69
CA ASP A 614 48.41 -23.58 2.78
C ASP A 614 49.12 -24.05 1.49
N GLU A 615 48.45 -24.82 0.63
CA GLU A 615 49.02 -25.31 -0.64
C GLU A 615 49.50 -24.15 -1.53
N PRO A 616 50.73 -24.17 -2.10
CA PRO A 616 51.30 -23.08 -2.93
C PRO A 616 50.41 -22.66 -4.10
N GLU A 617 49.67 -23.61 -4.66
CA GLU A 617 48.76 -23.40 -5.80
C GLU A 617 47.32 -23.06 -5.39
N ALA A 618 47.01 -22.98 -4.09
CA ALA A 618 45.69 -22.60 -3.62
C ALA A 618 45.27 -21.24 -4.20
N ARG A 619 44.00 -21.18 -4.59
CA ARG A 619 43.35 -19.99 -5.16
C ARG A 619 42.12 -19.65 -4.34
N PHE A 620 41.76 -18.37 -4.35
CA PHE A 620 40.75 -17.85 -3.45
C PHE A 620 39.64 -17.10 -4.21
N VAL A 621 38.41 -17.23 -3.71
CA VAL A 621 37.23 -16.49 -4.18
C VAL A 621 36.71 -15.63 -3.04
N VAL A 622 36.29 -14.42 -3.39
CA VAL A 622 35.62 -13.50 -2.47
C VAL A 622 34.12 -13.66 -2.63
N LEU A 623 33.42 -13.91 -1.51
CA LEU A 623 31.96 -13.83 -1.49
C LEU A 623 31.54 -12.35 -1.46
N GLU A 624 30.90 -11.84 -2.53
CA GLU A 624 30.52 -10.43 -2.63
C GLU A 624 29.54 -10.01 -1.50
N ASP A 625 28.75 -10.95 -0.98
CA ASP A 625 27.73 -10.69 0.06
C ASP A 625 28.30 -10.41 1.46
N CYS A 626 29.49 -10.94 1.79
CA CYS A 626 30.08 -10.81 3.14
C CYS A 626 31.56 -10.45 3.13
N GLY A 627 32.22 -10.41 1.97
CA GLY A 627 33.64 -10.08 1.83
C GLY A 627 34.61 -11.19 2.28
N HIS A 628 34.12 -12.33 2.78
CA HIS A 628 34.98 -13.44 3.18
C HIS A 628 35.73 -14.03 1.99
N ILE A 629 37.01 -14.29 2.22
CA ILE A 629 37.93 -14.92 1.28
C ILE A 629 38.00 -16.41 1.64
N LEU A 630 37.68 -17.27 0.68
CA LEU A 630 37.61 -18.72 0.88
C LEU A 630 38.36 -19.43 -0.25
N GLU A 631 38.96 -20.57 0.07
CA GLU A 631 39.62 -21.44 -0.90
C GLU A 631 38.59 -22.03 -1.88
N VAL A 632 38.99 -22.10 -3.16
CA VAL A 632 38.11 -22.45 -4.28
C VAL A 632 37.57 -23.88 -4.18
N ARG A 633 38.43 -24.89 -3.98
CA ARG A 633 38.03 -26.31 -3.96
C ARG A 633 37.08 -26.62 -2.81
N GLY A 634 37.33 -26.07 -1.63
CA GLY A 634 36.48 -26.17 -0.45
C GLY A 634 35.11 -25.52 -0.68
N LEU A 635 35.10 -24.31 -1.23
CA LEU A 635 33.85 -23.59 -1.50
C LEU A 635 33.04 -24.22 -2.66
N ASP A 636 33.70 -24.74 -3.70
CA ASP A 636 33.04 -25.49 -4.77
C ASP A 636 32.32 -26.73 -4.20
N ARG A 637 33.01 -27.52 -3.36
CA ARG A 637 32.39 -28.67 -2.65
C ARG A 637 31.20 -28.26 -1.78
N TRP A 638 31.30 -27.13 -1.06
CA TRP A 638 30.21 -26.62 -0.23
C TRP A 638 28.96 -26.21 -1.04
N MET A 639 29.20 -25.55 -2.18
CA MET A 639 28.15 -25.06 -3.06
C MET A 639 27.50 -26.18 -3.89
N ASP A 640 28.30 -27.16 -4.33
CA ASP A 640 27.84 -28.29 -5.14
C ASP A 640 27.34 -29.49 -4.32
N GLY A 641 27.80 -29.61 -3.07
CA GLY A 641 27.41 -30.69 -2.18
C GLY A 641 25.91 -30.69 -1.86
N GLU A 642 25.31 -31.87 -1.88
CA GLU A 642 23.97 -32.08 -1.33
C GLU A 642 23.99 -31.81 0.18
N PRO A 643 22.93 -31.21 0.76
CA PRO A 643 22.85 -31.04 2.20
C PRO A 643 22.94 -32.41 2.89
N ASP A 644 23.75 -32.53 3.94
CA ASP A 644 23.80 -33.71 4.79
C ASP A 644 22.38 -34.20 5.10
N HIS A 645 22.17 -35.51 5.07
CA HIS A 645 20.85 -36.17 5.22
C HIS A 645 20.06 -35.77 6.49
N ALA A 646 20.68 -35.08 7.45
CA ALA A 646 20.03 -34.49 8.62
C ALA A 646 19.34 -33.13 8.38
N GLN A 647 19.63 -32.42 7.29
CA GLN A 647 19.09 -31.07 6.99
C GLN A 647 18.27 -31.00 5.68
N ALA A 648 18.06 -32.13 5.01
CA ALA A 648 17.44 -32.23 3.68
C ALA A 648 15.95 -31.80 3.57
N GLN A 649 15.33 -31.29 4.63
CA GLN A 649 13.89 -30.97 4.63
C GLN A 649 13.53 -29.51 4.31
N HIS A 650 14.51 -28.61 4.11
CA HIS A 650 14.20 -27.19 3.87
C HIS A 650 14.95 -26.61 2.68
N VAL A 651 14.22 -26.25 1.62
CA VAL A 651 14.76 -25.42 0.51
C VAL A 651 15.15 -24.05 1.09
N GLN A 652 16.45 -23.85 1.33
CA GLN A 652 17.03 -22.61 1.86
C GLN A 652 18.23 -22.18 1.01
N LEU A 653 18.54 -20.88 1.03
CA LEU A 653 19.73 -20.35 0.40
C LEU A 653 20.98 -20.92 1.08
N LYS A 654 21.98 -21.35 0.29
CA LYS A 654 23.30 -21.71 0.81
C LYS A 654 23.91 -20.48 1.50
N VAL A 655 24.55 -20.70 2.64
CA VAL A 655 25.13 -19.63 3.46
C VAL A 655 26.66 -19.70 3.44
N CYS A 656 27.31 -18.59 3.75
CA CYS A 656 28.75 -18.52 3.96
C CYS A 656 29.13 -19.41 5.15
N PRO A 657 30.12 -20.31 5.00
CA PRO A 657 30.51 -21.23 6.07
C PRO A 657 31.20 -20.53 7.26
N LYS A 658 31.77 -19.32 7.07
CA LYS A 658 32.38 -18.54 8.16
C LYS A 658 31.39 -17.73 8.98
N CYS A 659 30.34 -17.17 8.36
CA CYS A 659 29.47 -16.18 9.02
C CYS A 659 27.97 -16.41 8.82
N ALA A 660 27.56 -17.53 8.22
CA ALA A 660 26.18 -17.89 7.91
C ALA A 660 25.41 -16.84 7.06
N THR A 661 26.09 -15.90 6.41
CA THR A 661 25.46 -14.93 5.51
C THR A 661 24.98 -15.61 4.22
N PRO A 662 23.71 -15.49 3.80
CA PRO A 662 23.20 -16.10 2.58
C PRO A 662 23.99 -15.67 1.34
N ILE A 663 24.41 -16.64 0.53
CA ILE A 663 25.14 -16.42 -0.72
C ILE A 663 24.13 -16.16 -1.83
N GLN A 664 24.09 -14.92 -2.30
CA GLN A 664 23.12 -14.44 -3.29
C GLN A 664 23.80 -13.84 -4.52
N HIS A 665 25.02 -13.31 -4.37
CA HIS A 665 25.75 -12.63 -5.41
C HIS A 665 27.14 -13.23 -5.56
N ASN A 666 27.29 -14.13 -6.53
CA ASN A 666 28.60 -14.59 -6.98
C ASN A 666 28.50 -15.14 -8.40
N THR A 667 29.34 -14.64 -9.30
CA THR A 667 29.33 -15.05 -10.72
C THR A 667 29.59 -16.54 -10.89
N ARG A 668 30.55 -17.12 -10.15
CA ARG A 668 30.91 -18.55 -10.21
C ARG A 668 29.74 -19.49 -9.88
N TYR A 669 28.95 -19.13 -8.87
CA TYR A 669 27.88 -19.97 -8.32
C TYR A 669 26.47 -19.57 -8.80
N ASN A 670 26.39 -18.72 -9.83
CA ASN A 670 25.13 -18.13 -10.29
C ASN A 670 24.09 -19.19 -10.71
N ASN A 671 24.53 -20.30 -11.30
CA ASN A 671 23.62 -21.41 -11.67
C ASN A 671 23.02 -22.11 -10.45
N VAL A 672 23.80 -22.34 -9.39
CA VAL A 672 23.33 -22.94 -8.13
C VAL A 672 22.35 -22.00 -7.43
N ILE A 673 22.68 -20.70 -7.36
CA ILE A 673 21.83 -19.66 -6.77
C ILE A 673 20.49 -19.58 -7.51
N LYS A 674 20.51 -19.54 -8.85
CA LYS A 674 19.30 -19.50 -9.69
C LYS A 674 18.42 -20.73 -9.50
N ALA A 675 19.01 -21.92 -9.40
CA ALA A 675 18.25 -23.16 -9.17
C ALA A 675 17.52 -23.13 -7.82
N ILE A 676 18.17 -22.64 -6.75
CA ILE A 676 17.54 -22.49 -5.43
C ILE A 676 16.45 -21.42 -5.46
N GLN A 677 16.71 -20.27 -6.11
CA GLN A 677 15.73 -19.19 -6.25
C GLN A 677 14.48 -19.63 -7.04
N GLN A 678 14.65 -20.47 -8.06
CA GLN A 678 13.53 -21.04 -8.83
C GLN A 678 12.67 -21.98 -7.97
N LYS A 679 13.29 -22.86 -7.17
CA LYS A 679 12.56 -23.70 -6.19
C LYS A 679 11.78 -22.85 -5.18
N ILE A 680 12.37 -21.77 -4.67
CA ILE A 680 11.69 -20.82 -3.77
C ILE A 680 10.49 -20.15 -4.47
N LYS A 681 10.64 -19.77 -5.75
CA LYS A 681 9.57 -19.16 -6.55
C LYS A 681 8.38 -20.10 -6.75
N GLU A 682 8.63 -21.38 -7.03
CA GLU A 682 7.59 -22.40 -7.16
C GLU A 682 6.81 -22.59 -5.85
N ILE A 683 7.49 -22.58 -4.71
CA ILE A 683 6.83 -22.66 -3.40
C ILE A 683 5.98 -21.42 -3.13
N LYS A 684 6.48 -20.21 -3.47
CA LYS A 684 5.71 -18.96 -3.34
C LYS A 684 4.45 -18.98 -4.20
N LEU A 685 4.53 -19.48 -5.43
CA LEU A 685 3.38 -19.63 -6.34
C LEU A 685 2.32 -20.55 -5.74
N LYS A 686 2.74 -21.69 -5.15
CA LYS A 686 1.82 -22.62 -4.47
C LYS A 686 1.11 -22.00 -3.27
N ILE A 687 1.79 -21.15 -2.50
CA ILE A 687 1.22 -20.49 -1.31
C ILE A 687 0.27 -19.34 -1.70
N GLN A 688 0.62 -18.55 -2.71
CA GLN A 688 -0.21 -17.41 -3.15
C GLN A 688 -1.44 -17.86 -3.95
N GLY A 689 -1.35 -18.97 -4.67
CA GLY A 689 -2.42 -19.47 -5.55
C GLY A 689 -2.46 -18.76 -6.89
N ASN A 690 -3.20 -19.32 -7.87
CA ASN A 690 -3.46 -18.64 -9.14
C ASN A 690 -4.41 -17.45 -8.91
N ARG A 691 -4.19 -16.33 -9.62
CA ARG A 691 -5.02 -15.13 -9.53
C ARG A 691 -6.49 -15.43 -9.88
N GLU A 692 -6.72 -16.31 -10.84
CA GLU A 692 -8.07 -16.73 -11.24
C GLU A 692 -8.78 -17.53 -10.14
N GLU A 693 -8.08 -18.46 -9.48
CA GLU A 693 -8.62 -19.23 -8.35
C GLU A 693 -8.92 -18.31 -7.14
N LEU A 694 -8.05 -17.33 -6.87
CA LEU A 694 -8.24 -16.37 -5.79
C LEU A 694 -9.49 -15.51 -6.03
N GLU A 695 -9.66 -14.99 -7.25
CA GLU A 695 -10.83 -14.17 -7.60
C GLU A 695 -12.11 -15.00 -7.66
N ALA A 696 -12.05 -16.25 -8.15
CA ALA A 696 -13.18 -17.17 -8.10
C ALA A 696 -13.60 -17.48 -6.64
N GLY A 697 -12.63 -17.76 -5.77
CA GLY A 697 -12.88 -18.01 -4.35
C GLY A 697 -13.48 -16.80 -3.62
N LYS A 698 -12.99 -15.58 -3.90
CA LYS A 698 -13.59 -14.35 -3.36
C LYS A 698 -15.05 -14.18 -3.79
N ARG A 699 -15.35 -14.38 -5.08
CA ARG A 699 -16.72 -14.30 -5.61
C ARG A 699 -17.63 -15.33 -4.94
N GLN A 700 -17.15 -16.56 -4.77
CA GLN A 700 -17.90 -17.62 -4.10
C GLN A 700 -18.24 -17.26 -2.65
N LEU A 701 -17.26 -16.75 -1.87
CA LEU A 701 -17.48 -16.35 -0.48
C LEU A 701 -18.41 -15.12 -0.37
N LEU A 702 -18.29 -14.14 -1.26
CA LEU A 702 -19.17 -12.97 -1.30
C LEU A 702 -20.62 -13.36 -1.65
N LEU A 703 -20.80 -14.23 -2.65
CA LEU A 703 -22.11 -14.76 -2.99
C LEU A 703 -22.73 -15.49 -1.80
N ARG A 704 -21.94 -16.31 -1.10
CA ARG A 704 -22.40 -17.03 0.08
C ARG A 704 -22.75 -16.10 1.26
N LEU A 705 -21.95 -15.07 1.51
CA LEU A 705 -22.22 -14.06 2.54
C LEU A 705 -23.54 -13.32 2.29
N ASN A 706 -23.85 -13.04 1.03
CA ASN A 706 -25.03 -12.26 0.64
C ASN A 706 -26.30 -13.11 0.42
N SER A 707 -26.16 -14.41 0.16
CA SER A 707 -27.30 -15.32 -0.11
C SER A 707 -27.68 -16.20 1.08
N ASP A 708 -26.74 -16.54 1.97
CA ASP A 708 -27.00 -17.39 3.12
C ASP A 708 -27.67 -16.59 4.25
N ARG A 709 -28.94 -16.91 4.53
CA ARG A 709 -29.73 -16.25 5.59
C ARG A 709 -29.11 -16.41 6.98
N ASP A 710 -28.31 -17.44 7.20
CA ASP A 710 -27.61 -17.66 8.47
C ASP A 710 -26.41 -16.73 8.68
N LEU A 711 -25.95 -16.02 7.63
CA LEU A 711 -24.79 -15.15 7.65
C LEU A 711 -25.11 -13.64 7.64
N VAL A 712 -26.39 -13.26 7.57
CA VAL A 712 -26.85 -11.86 7.45
C VAL A 712 -26.33 -10.94 8.56
N ALA A 713 -26.19 -11.46 9.79
CA ALA A 713 -25.64 -10.70 10.92
C ALA A 713 -24.16 -10.31 10.76
N TRP A 714 -23.49 -10.79 9.70
CA TRP A 714 -22.04 -10.72 9.50
C TRP A 714 -21.64 -10.05 8.17
N ALA A 715 -22.56 -9.32 7.52
CA ALA A 715 -22.35 -8.59 6.26
C ALA A 715 -21.13 -7.63 6.27
N GLY A 716 -20.64 -7.21 7.45
CA GLY A 716 -19.42 -6.41 7.58
C GLY A 716 -18.10 -7.11 7.20
N MET A 717 -18.11 -8.39 6.84
CA MET A 717 -16.90 -9.15 6.42
C MET A 717 -16.51 -8.95 4.95
N GLU A 718 -17.33 -8.29 4.13
CA GLU A 718 -17.05 -8.04 2.69
C GLU A 718 -15.66 -7.45 2.45
N ARG A 719 -15.29 -6.44 3.26
CA ARG A 719 -13.99 -5.78 3.17
C ARG A 719 -12.82 -6.74 3.44
N SER A 720 -13.00 -7.70 4.34
CA SER A 720 -11.99 -8.71 4.66
C SER A 720 -11.82 -9.70 3.50
N ILE A 721 -12.92 -10.14 2.88
CA ILE A 721 -12.90 -11.03 1.71
C ILE A 721 -12.24 -10.33 0.50
N LEU A 722 -12.65 -9.09 0.20
CA LEU A 722 -12.08 -8.31 -0.91
C LEU A 722 -10.58 -8.03 -0.71
N SER A 723 -10.15 -7.77 0.53
CA SER A 723 -8.74 -7.49 0.86
C SER A 723 -7.83 -8.73 0.88
N THR A 724 -8.39 -9.93 0.69
CA THR A 724 -7.61 -11.17 0.80
C THR A 724 -6.66 -11.36 -0.39
N VAL A 725 -5.40 -11.67 -0.08
CA VAL A 725 -4.30 -11.75 -1.07
C VAL A 725 -3.69 -13.15 -1.22
N SER A 726 -4.16 -14.14 -0.46
CA SER A 726 -3.60 -15.50 -0.51
C SER A 726 -4.69 -16.57 -0.41
N ARG A 727 -4.43 -17.73 -1.01
CA ARG A 727 -5.30 -18.90 -0.92
C ARG A 727 -5.52 -19.38 0.52
N GLN A 728 -4.48 -19.33 1.36
CA GLN A 728 -4.58 -19.71 2.77
C GLN A 728 -5.54 -18.80 3.53
N SER A 729 -5.45 -17.49 3.31
CA SER A 729 -6.35 -16.52 3.94
C SER A 729 -7.80 -16.67 3.48
N LEU A 730 -8.04 -17.10 2.23
CA LEU A 730 -9.39 -17.45 1.77
C LEU A 730 -9.95 -18.66 2.52
N LEU A 731 -9.15 -19.71 2.73
CA LEU A 731 -9.57 -20.88 3.50
C LEU A 731 -9.87 -20.53 4.95
N ASP A 732 -9.08 -19.63 5.57
CA ASP A 732 -9.33 -19.17 6.93
C ASP A 732 -10.64 -18.38 7.05
N LEU A 733 -10.96 -17.56 6.05
CA LEU A 733 -12.25 -16.85 5.96
C LEU A 733 -13.42 -17.79 5.70
N GLU A 734 -13.24 -18.80 4.84
CA GLU A 734 -14.24 -19.83 4.58
C GLU A 734 -14.58 -20.61 5.86
N ASN A 735 -13.56 -21.04 6.61
CA ASN A 735 -13.74 -21.68 7.92
C ASN A 735 -14.46 -20.78 8.92
N THR A 736 -14.13 -19.48 8.94
CA THR A 736 -14.79 -18.48 9.79
C THR A 736 -16.29 -18.39 9.46
N LEU A 737 -16.65 -18.29 8.19
CA LEU A 737 -18.04 -18.24 7.75
C LEU A 737 -18.78 -19.55 8.06
N ASN A 738 -18.14 -20.70 7.89
CA ASN A 738 -18.72 -22.00 8.27
C ASN A 738 -19.07 -22.03 9.76
N PHE A 739 -18.17 -21.58 10.64
CA PHE A 739 -18.44 -21.54 12.08
C PHE A 739 -19.60 -20.59 12.42
N PHE A 740 -19.66 -19.40 11.83
CA PHE A 740 -20.76 -18.48 12.07
C PHE A 740 -22.10 -19.01 11.58
N ALA A 741 -22.15 -19.67 10.42
CA ALA A 741 -23.36 -20.33 9.93
C ALA A 741 -23.84 -21.41 10.92
N SER A 742 -22.93 -22.24 11.44
CA SER A 742 -23.28 -23.24 12.46
C SER A 742 -23.82 -22.61 13.75
N LEU A 743 -23.22 -21.51 14.23
CA LEU A 743 -23.67 -20.81 15.44
C LEU A 743 -25.04 -20.13 15.24
N SER A 744 -25.32 -19.57 14.07
CA SER A 744 -26.63 -19.01 13.72
C SER A 744 -27.73 -20.07 13.75
N ARG A 745 -27.48 -21.28 13.24
CA ARG A 745 -28.44 -22.40 13.33
C ARG A 745 -28.67 -22.83 14.77
N LEU A 746 -27.61 -22.91 15.59
CA LEU A 746 -27.75 -23.21 17.02
C LEU A 746 -28.55 -22.12 17.76
N LYS A 747 -28.46 -20.85 17.37
CA LYS A 747 -29.33 -19.79 17.90
C LYS A 747 -30.79 -19.99 17.50
N GLN A 748 -31.06 -20.39 16.26
CA GLN A 748 -32.43 -20.71 15.81
C GLN A 748 -32.98 -21.92 16.57
N GLN A 749 -32.16 -22.94 16.80
CA GLN A 749 -32.53 -24.12 17.59
C GLN A 749 -32.83 -23.74 19.05
N ALA A 750 -32.01 -22.88 19.67
CA ALA A 750 -32.21 -22.45 21.05
C ALA A 750 -33.57 -21.78 21.28
N LYS A 751 -34.14 -21.09 20.27
CA LYS A 751 -35.48 -20.46 20.35
C LYS A 751 -36.62 -21.47 20.52
N LYS A 752 -36.40 -22.74 20.20
CA LYS A 752 -37.38 -23.82 20.38
C LYS A 752 -37.38 -24.41 21.79
N CYS A 753 -36.43 -24.00 22.64
CA CYS A 753 -36.29 -24.47 24.02
C CYS A 753 -37.08 -23.59 25.01
N THR A 754 -37.27 -24.05 26.24
CA THR A 754 -37.80 -23.21 27.33
C THR A 754 -36.88 -22.02 27.63
N ALA A 755 -37.43 -20.92 28.18
CA ALA A 755 -36.69 -19.67 28.41
C ALA A 755 -35.43 -19.81 29.29
N ALA A 756 -35.37 -20.81 30.17
CA ALA A 756 -34.17 -21.11 30.96
C ALA A 756 -33.08 -21.78 30.12
N ARG A 757 -33.46 -22.76 29.29
CA ARG A 757 -32.54 -23.50 28.40
C ARG A 757 -32.06 -22.64 27.24
N GLU A 758 -32.93 -21.82 26.67
CA GLU A 758 -32.57 -20.83 25.63
C GLU A 758 -31.49 -19.87 26.14
N ARG A 759 -31.66 -19.29 27.33
CA ARG A 759 -30.65 -18.41 27.94
C ARG A 759 -29.31 -19.12 28.18
N ASN A 760 -29.35 -20.39 28.57
CA ASN A 760 -28.13 -21.18 28.77
C ASN A 760 -27.36 -21.39 27.45
N LEU A 761 -28.06 -21.78 26.39
CA LEU A 761 -27.47 -22.00 25.06
C LEU A 761 -26.96 -20.70 24.45
N LYS A 762 -27.73 -19.60 24.52
CA LYS A 762 -27.29 -18.29 24.01
C LYS A 762 -25.97 -17.84 24.64
N ARG A 763 -25.85 -17.92 25.97
CA ARG A 763 -24.60 -17.57 26.67
C ARG A 763 -23.40 -18.40 26.21
N LYS A 764 -23.60 -19.69 25.92
CA LYS A 764 -22.54 -20.57 25.41
C LYS A 764 -22.17 -20.25 23.96
N ILE A 765 -23.16 -19.98 23.11
CA ILE A 765 -22.97 -19.59 21.71
C ILE A 765 -22.21 -18.26 21.63
N GLU A 766 -22.64 -17.25 22.39
CA GLU A 766 -22.01 -15.92 22.43
C GLU A 766 -20.55 -15.99 22.88
N ALA A 767 -20.19 -16.90 23.78
CA ALA A 767 -18.80 -17.12 24.19
C ALA A 767 -17.93 -17.61 23.01
N VAL A 768 -18.46 -18.50 22.16
CA VAL A 768 -17.76 -18.99 20.97
C VAL A 768 -17.69 -17.89 19.90
N GLU A 769 -18.78 -17.16 19.64
CA GLU A 769 -18.80 -16.04 18.68
C GLU A 769 -17.79 -14.96 19.03
N HIS A 770 -17.71 -14.61 20.31
CA HIS A 770 -16.74 -13.64 20.80
C HIS A 770 -15.29 -14.15 20.68
N TRP A 771 -15.06 -15.45 20.90
CA TRP A 771 -13.74 -16.06 20.68
C TRP A 771 -13.34 -16.08 19.20
N ILE A 772 -14.25 -16.44 18.28
CA ILE A 772 -14.04 -16.38 16.82
C ILE A 772 -13.77 -14.92 16.41
N GLY A 773 -14.56 -13.98 16.93
CA GLY A 773 -14.44 -12.55 16.65
C GLY A 773 -13.11 -11.92 17.09
N ARG A 774 -12.41 -12.51 18.06
CA ARG A 774 -11.06 -12.10 18.48
C ARG A 774 -9.94 -12.68 17.60
N ASN A 775 -10.21 -13.75 16.85
CA ASN A 775 -9.23 -14.46 16.01
C ASN A 775 -9.53 -14.34 14.51
N ARG A 776 -10.19 -13.24 14.08
CA ARG A 776 -10.83 -13.01 12.75
C ARG A 776 -10.02 -13.32 11.48
N HIS A 777 -8.72 -13.56 11.55
CA HIS A 777 -7.86 -13.55 10.35
C HIS A 777 -6.92 -14.75 10.20
N ALA A 778 -6.81 -15.65 11.19
CA ALA A 778 -6.02 -16.88 11.08
C ALA A 778 -6.30 -17.84 12.25
N PHE A 779 -6.57 -19.11 11.96
CA PHE A 779 -6.69 -20.17 12.97
C PHE A 779 -5.59 -21.21 12.79
N THR A 780 -4.96 -21.62 13.89
CA THR A 780 -4.09 -22.82 13.88
C THR A 780 -4.95 -24.09 13.75
N ALA A 781 -4.38 -25.21 13.33
CA ALA A 781 -5.08 -26.50 13.27
C ALA A 781 -5.62 -26.91 14.65
N GLN A 782 -4.87 -26.60 15.72
CA GLN A 782 -5.33 -26.76 17.10
C GLN A 782 -6.62 -25.96 17.36
N GLN A 783 -6.61 -24.66 17.05
CA GLN A 783 -7.75 -23.78 17.27
C GLN A 783 -8.98 -24.16 16.41
N LEU A 784 -8.77 -24.61 15.18
CA LEU A 784 -9.85 -25.14 14.34
C LEU A 784 -10.51 -26.37 14.96
N ARG A 785 -9.71 -27.31 15.51
CA ARG A 785 -10.23 -28.50 16.20
C ARG A 785 -10.96 -28.14 17.49
N GLU A 786 -10.40 -27.25 18.31
CA GLU A 786 -11.02 -26.80 19.56
C GLU A 786 -12.37 -26.13 19.30
N CYS A 787 -12.44 -25.22 18.32
CA CYS A 787 -13.68 -24.56 17.90
C CYS A 787 -14.72 -25.55 17.40
N ARG A 788 -14.31 -26.52 16.57
CA ARG A 788 -15.18 -27.59 16.07
C ARG A 788 -15.75 -28.43 17.21
N ASN A 789 -14.90 -28.86 18.15
CA ASN A 789 -15.32 -29.69 19.28
C ASN A 789 -16.30 -28.94 20.19
N GLU A 790 -16.10 -27.63 20.38
CA GLU A 790 -17.00 -26.82 21.20
C GLU A 790 -18.36 -26.60 20.52
N ILE A 791 -18.39 -26.32 19.21
CA ILE A 791 -19.64 -26.24 18.44
C ILE A 791 -20.39 -27.58 18.49
N LYS A 792 -19.67 -28.70 18.31
CA LYS A 792 -20.22 -30.05 18.41
C LYS A 792 -20.82 -30.34 19.79
N ARG A 793 -20.12 -29.95 20.87
CA ARG A 793 -20.62 -30.06 22.25
C ARG A 793 -21.90 -29.23 22.46
N ILE A 794 -21.96 -28.02 21.92
CA ILE A 794 -23.15 -27.15 22.04
C ILE A 794 -24.32 -27.71 21.22
N SER A 795 -24.07 -28.28 20.05
CA SER A 795 -25.11 -28.93 19.23
C SER A 795 -25.74 -30.12 19.95
N TYR A 796 -24.93 -31.02 20.55
CA TYR A 796 -25.48 -32.11 21.38
C TYR A 796 -26.34 -31.59 22.54
N LEU A 797 -25.90 -30.51 23.20
CA LEU A 797 -26.67 -29.90 24.30
C LEU A 797 -27.98 -29.26 23.79
N GLY A 798 -27.94 -28.61 22.62
CA GLY A 798 -29.09 -28.04 21.94
C GLY A 798 -30.14 -29.11 21.61
N ASN A 799 -29.72 -30.23 21.01
CA ASN A 799 -30.59 -31.36 20.67
C ASN A 799 -31.32 -31.93 21.90
N ILE A 800 -30.60 -32.14 23.00
CA ILE A 800 -31.20 -32.62 24.25
C ILE A 800 -32.20 -31.59 24.81
N PHE A 801 -31.82 -30.31 24.84
CA PHE A 801 -32.66 -29.24 25.38
C PHE A 801 -33.95 -29.00 24.57
N GLU A 802 -33.88 -29.07 23.24
CA GLU A 802 -35.04 -28.93 22.36
C GLU A 802 -36.06 -30.04 22.64
N ARG A 803 -35.60 -31.30 22.73
CA ARG A 803 -36.49 -32.45 22.99
C ARG A 803 -37.12 -32.43 24.38
N LEU A 804 -36.33 -32.13 25.42
CA LEU A 804 -36.87 -32.00 26.78
C LEU A 804 -37.92 -30.89 26.85
N SER A 805 -37.68 -29.77 26.17
CA SER A 805 -38.64 -28.66 26.11
C SER A 805 -39.91 -29.03 25.34
N GLY A 806 -39.78 -29.79 24.25
CA GLY A 806 -40.93 -30.27 23.47
C GLY A 806 -41.82 -31.25 24.23
N TYR A 807 -41.25 -32.07 25.12
CA TYR A 807 -42.01 -33.00 25.96
C TYR A 807 -42.71 -32.28 27.13
N GLU A 808 -42.01 -31.33 27.78
CA GLU A 808 -42.59 -30.47 28.84
C GLU A 808 -43.78 -29.66 28.31
N ASN A 809 -43.66 -29.11 27.10
CA ASN A 809 -44.74 -28.35 26.46
C ASN A 809 -45.96 -29.22 26.07
N LYS A 810 -45.78 -30.55 25.96
CA LYS A 810 -46.86 -31.51 25.68
C LYS A 810 -47.52 -32.08 26.96
N GLN A 811 -47.18 -31.56 28.14
CA GLN A 811 -47.70 -32.01 29.45
C GLN A 811 -47.49 -33.51 29.74
N ALA A 812 -46.52 -34.16 29.11
CA ALA A 812 -46.21 -35.57 29.37
C ALA A 812 -45.20 -35.69 30.54
N SER A 813 -45.46 -36.59 31.49
CA SER A 813 -44.53 -36.86 32.61
C SER A 813 -43.36 -37.73 32.16
N PHE A 814 -42.14 -37.34 32.48
CA PHE A 814 -40.96 -38.19 32.28
C PHE A 814 -40.91 -39.31 33.33
N SER A 815 -40.33 -40.47 32.99
CA SER A 815 -39.93 -41.43 34.01
C SER A 815 -38.71 -40.91 34.76
N THR A 816 -38.56 -41.38 35.98
CA THR A 816 -37.36 -41.19 36.80
C THR A 816 -36.08 -41.64 36.09
N GLU A 817 -36.13 -42.73 35.33
CA GLU A 817 -34.98 -43.24 34.56
C GLU A 817 -34.56 -42.29 33.43
N ALA A 818 -35.52 -41.70 32.71
CA ALA A 818 -35.23 -40.78 31.62
C ALA A 818 -34.69 -39.43 32.09
N VAL A 819 -35.18 -38.93 33.23
CA VAL A 819 -34.64 -37.73 33.87
C VAL A 819 -33.20 -37.97 34.33
N ALA A 820 -32.91 -39.16 34.88
CA ALA A 820 -31.57 -39.54 35.30
C ALA A 820 -30.59 -39.60 34.10
N LEU A 821 -30.96 -40.28 33.01
CA LEU A 821 -30.14 -40.37 31.80
C LEU A 821 -29.91 -39.01 31.13
N ALA A 822 -30.94 -38.17 31.05
CA ALA A 822 -30.80 -36.80 30.53
C ALA A 822 -29.88 -35.94 31.41
N THR A 823 -29.97 -36.10 32.74
CA THR A 823 -29.09 -35.41 33.69
C THR A 823 -27.64 -35.88 33.56
N GLU A 824 -27.41 -37.17 33.36
CA GLU A 824 -26.08 -37.74 33.09
C GLU A 824 -25.48 -37.17 31.80
N ALA A 825 -26.23 -37.19 30.69
CA ALA A 825 -25.79 -36.63 29.41
C ALA A 825 -25.51 -35.11 29.49
N ILE A 826 -26.38 -34.35 30.16
CA ILE A 826 -26.16 -32.91 30.41
C ILE A 826 -24.93 -32.69 31.27
N GLY A 827 -24.72 -33.53 32.30
CA GLY A 827 -23.54 -33.50 33.16
C GLY A 827 -22.26 -33.68 32.38
N VAL A 828 -22.22 -34.66 31.46
CA VAL A 828 -21.09 -34.85 30.54
C VAL A 828 -20.86 -33.61 29.67
N LEU A 829 -21.91 -32.97 29.16
CA LEU A 829 -21.80 -31.80 28.27
C LEU A 829 -21.49 -30.47 29.00
N GLN A 830 -21.71 -30.40 30.32
CA GLN A 830 -21.52 -29.18 31.11
C GLN A 830 -20.17 -29.10 31.84
N ARG A 831 -19.35 -30.16 31.79
CA ARG A 831 -18.01 -30.13 32.40
C ARG A 831 -17.14 -29.02 31.81
N GLN A 832 -16.21 -28.54 32.63
CA GLN A 832 -15.40 -27.35 32.32
C GLN A 832 -14.17 -27.67 31.46
N ASP A 833 -13.86 -28.95 31.22
CA ASP A 833 -12.73 -29.43 30.41
C ASP A 833 -13.08 -29.64 28.90
N PRO A 834 -12.08 -29.66 27.99
CA PRO A 834 -12.27 -29.86 26.55
C PRO A 834 -13.10 -31.09 26.18
N PHE A 835 -13.96 -30.97 25.16
CA PHE A 835 -14.75 -32.08 24.65
C PHE A 835 -13.89 -32.98 23.74
N THR A 836 -13.46 -34.11 24.28
CA THR A 836 -12.58 -35.09 23.61
C THR A 836 -13.37 -36.22 22.96
N GLN A 837 -12.73 -36.96 22.06
CA GLN A 837 -13.34 -38.11 21.37
C GLN A 837 -13.85 -39.18 22.35
N SER A 838 -13.08 -39.53 23.38
CA SER A 838 -13.50 -40.49 24.41
C SER A 838 -14.76 -40.05 25.18
N ARG A 839 -14.94 -38.74 25.38
CA ARG A 839 -16.16 -38.19 25.99
C ARG A 839 -17.33 -38.21 25.03
N GLU A 840 -17.08 -38.01 23.74
CA GLU A 840 -18.10 -38.18 22.72
C GLU A 840 -18.60 -39.64 22.66
N GLU A 841 -17.70 -40.63 22.66
CA GLU A 841 -18.06 -42.05 22.70
C GLU A 841 -18.84 -42.41 23.97
N SER A 842 -18.49 -41.80 25.10
CA SER A 842 -19.24 -41.96 26.36
C SER A 842 -20.61 -41.32 26.31
N LEU A 843 -20.73 -40.13 25.71
CA LEU A 843 -22.01 -39.45 25.51
C LEU A 843 -22.89 -40.24 24.54
N GLN A 844 -22.36 -40.74 23.43
CA GLN A 844 -23.12 -41.52 22.43
C GLN A 844 -23.76 -42.76 23.06
N ARG A 845 -23.05 -43.49 23.94
CA ARG A 845 -23.61 -44.61 24.70
C ARG A 845 -24.81 -44.21 25.58
N VAL A 846 -24.80 -43.00 26.15
CA VAL A 846 -25.94 -42.47 26.91
C VAL A 846 -27.06 -42.02 25.98
N LEU A 847 -26.73 -41.38 24.85
CA LEU A 847 -27.69 -40.94 23.85
C LEU A 847 -28.46 -42.11 23.20
N GLU A 848 -27.80 -43.24 22.93
CA GLU A 848 -28.45 -44.46 22.43
C GLU A 848 -29.56 -44.95 23.37
N LYS A 849 -29.34 -44.86 24.68
CA LYS A 849 -30.35 -45.21 25.70
C LYS A 849 -31.49 -44.20 25.75
N ILE A 850 -31.21 -42.91 25.55
CA ILE A 850 -32.22 -41.85 25.52
C ILE A 850 -33.07 -41.93 24.23
N ASP A 851 -32.48 -42.35 23.11
CA ASP A 851 -33.19 -42.49 21.82
C ASP A 851 -34.30 -43.55 21.87
N ALA A 852 -34.14 -44.61 22.68
CA ALA A 852 -35.19 -45.60 22.94
C ALA A 852 -36.44 -44.99 23.62
N TRP A 853 -36.27 -43.85 24.30
CA TRP A 853 -37.31 -43.14 25.05
C TRP A 853 -37.89 -41.93 24.31
N LEU A 854 -37.14 -41.35 23.36
CA LEU A 854 -37.50 -40.16 22.60
C LEU A 854 -37.35 -40.43 21.08
N PRO A 855 -38.27 -41.17 20.43
CA PRO A 855 -38.05 -41.73 19.08
C PRO A 855 -38.10 -40.73 17.91
N ALA A 856 -38.22 -39.43 18.16
CA ALA A 856 -38.30 -38.45 17.09
C ALA A 856 -36.89 -38.05 16.61
N ALA A 857 -36.43 -38.71 15.55
CA ALA A 857 -35.24 -38.40 14.74
C ALA A 857 -33.91 -38.37 15.53
N GLY A 858 -33.44 -39.53 16.02
CA GLY A 858 -32.08 -39.85 16.52
C GLY A 858 -31.23 -38.73 17.14
N LEU A 859 -30.76 -38.87 18.39
CA LEU A 859 -29.86 -37.91 19.08
C LEU A 859 -28.49 -37.75 18.40
N GLN A 860 -28.31 -38.42 17.28
CA GLN A 860 -27.25 -38.26 16.33
C GLN A 860 -27.30 -36.87 15.68
N LEU A 861 -26.14 -36.23 15.53
CA LEU A 861 -25.98 -35.06 14.68
C LEU A 861 -26.58 -35.37 13.30
N SER A 862 -27.43 -34.47 12.78
CA SER A 862 -28.01 -34.61 11.44
C SER A 862 -26.93 -34.69 10.36
N GLU A 863 -27.24 -35.26 9.19
CA GLU A 863 -26.27 -35.35 8.09
C GLU A 863 -25.73 -33.96 7.69
N ALA A 864 -26.57 -32.92 7.72
CA ALA A 864 -26.14 -31.53 7.53
C ALA A 864 -25.18 -31.04 8.64
N GLU A 865 -25.40 -31.40 9.91
CA GLU A 865 -24.50 -31.07 11.02
C GLU A 865 -23.19 -31.86 10.98
N ARG A 866 -23.23 -33.13 10.58
CA ARG A 866 -22.04 -33.96 10.37
C ARG A 866 -21.21 -33.41 9.22
N VAL A 867 -21.83 -33.15 8.07
CA VAL A 867 -21.23 -32.56 6.88
C VAL A 867 -20.64 -31.19 7.20
N MET A 868 -21.28 -30.32 7.98
CA MET A 868 -20.69 -29.04 8.40
C MET A 868 -19.45 -29.19 9.30
N ILE A 869 -19.46 -30.16 10.21
CA ILE A 869 -18.34 -30.45 11.11
C ILE A 869 -17.16 -31.08 10.34
N THR A 870 -17.45 -31.86 9.28
CA THR A 870 -16.45 -32.55 8.44
C THR A 870 -16.00 -31.75 7.21
N GLU A 871 -16.82 -30.88 6.61
CA GLU A 871 -16.45 -30.02 5.47
C GLU A 871 -15.39 -28.98 5.85
N ALA A 872 -15.34 -28.58 7.12
CA ALA A 872 -14.23 -27.82 7.69
C ALA A 872 -12.88 -28.59 7.70
N MET A 873 -12.81 -29.81 7.15
CA MET A 873 -11.58 -30.61 6.98
C MET A 873 -10.97 -30.53 5.57
N GLN A 874 -11.54 -29.76 4.62
CA GLN A 874 -11.00 -29.69 3.26
C GLN A 874 -9.78 -28.77 3.15
N PHE A 875 -8.62 -29.27 3.58
CA PHE A 875 -7.34 -28.80 3.07
C PHE A 875 -7.23 -29.17 1.59
N GLY A 876 -6.76 -28.20 0.79
CA GLY A 876 -6.69 -28.17 -0.69
C GLY A 876 -6.76 -29.51 -1.44
N ARG A 877 -7.62 -29.52 -2.47
CA ARG A 877 -7.76 -30.56 -3.52
C ARG A 877 -6.49 -31.40 -3.75
N GLY A 878 -6.42 -32.57 -3.12
CA GLY A 878 -5.39 -33.61 -3.29
C GLY A 878 -5.78 -34.87 -2.52
N HIS A 879 -5.61 -36.08 -3.09
CA HIS A 879 -6.00 -37.33 -2.44
C HIS A 879 -4.96 -37.73 -1.36
N TRP A 880 -5.45 -38.04 -0.16
CA TRP A 880 -4.65 -38.40 1.01
C TRP A 880 -4.60 -39.92 1.19
N TYR A 881 -3.42 -40.42 1.55
CA TYR A 881 -3.12 -41.83 1.79
C TYR A 881 -2.49 -41.98 3.18
N ARG A 882 -2.56 -43.19 3.74
CA ARG A 882 -2.02 -43.50 5.05
C ARG A 882 -0.96 -44.60 4.92
N CYS A 883 0.24 -44.38 5.43
CA CYS A 883 1.27 -45.42 5.47
C CYS A 883 0.89 -46.55 6.45
N PRO A 884 1.55 -47.72 6.41
CA PRO A 884 1.27 -48.85 7.30
C PRO A 884 1.35 -48.53 8.81
N GLN A 885 2.11 -47.50 9.17
CA GLN A 885 2.27 -47.01 10.55
C GLN A 885 1.34 -45.85 10.91
N GLY A 886 0.37 -45.53 10.04
CA GLY A 886 -0.69 -44.56 10.36
C GLY A 886 -0.43 -43.10 9.99
N HIS A 887 0.75 -42.78 9.44
CA HIS A 887 1.12 -41.42 8.99
C HIS A 887 0.52 -41.05 7.64
N LEU A 888 0.10 -39.79 7.47
CA LEU A 888 -0.63 -39.31 6.30
C LEU A 888 0.32 -38.75 5.23
N TYR A 889 0.07 -39.05 3.96
CA TYR A 889 0.83 -38.50 2.83
C TYR A 889 -0.08 -38.22 1.62
N THR A 890 0.29 -37.26 0.76
CA THR A 890 -0.47 -36.89 -0.45
C THR A 890 0.27 -37.31 -1.72
N ILE A 891 -0.47 -37.69 -2.76
CA ILE A 891 0.08 -37.93 -4.11
C ILE A 891 -0.31 -36.75 -5.00
N GLY A 892 0.66 -36.13 -5.67
CA GLY A 892 0.45 -34.96 -6.54
C GLY A 892 -0.20 -35.30 -7.88
N GLU A 893 -0.90 -34.32 -8.46
CA GLU A 893 -1.58 -34.13 -9.77
C GLU A 893 -2.27 -35.30 -10.52
N CYS A 894 -1.99 -36.55 -10.24
CA CYS A 894 -2.74 -37.69 -10.73
C CYS A 894 -3.24 -38.47 -9.52
N GLY A 895 -4.56 -38.58 -9.34
CA GLY A 895 -5.19 -39.16 -8.14
C GLY A 895 -4.92 -40.65 -7.87
N ARG A 896 -3.79 -41.23 -8.31
CA ARG A 896 -3.33 -42.61 -8.06
C ARG A 896 -1.79 -42.71 -8.00
N PRO A 897 -1.22 -43.58 -7.14
CA PRO A 897 0.24 -43.79 -7.07
C PRO A 897 0.82 -44.45 -8.34
N MET A 898 1.79 -43.79 -8.96
CA MET A 898 2.54 -44.30 -10.13
C MET A 898 4.00 -44.66 -9.82
N GLN A 899 4.48 -44.33 -8.61
CA GLN A 899 5.85 -44.58 -8.16
C GLN A 899 5.85 -45.02 -6.69
N GLN A 900 6.83 -45.84 -6.30
CA GLN A 900 7.06 -46.26 -4.92
C GLN A 900 8.02 -45.27 -4.24
N SER A 901 7.75 -44.93 -2.98
CA SER A 901 8.52 -43.98 -2.18
C SER A 901 8.54 -44.43 -0.71
N SER A 902 9.16 -43.65 0.17
CA SER A 902 9.28 -43.97 1.60
C SER A 902 8.55 -42.92 2.44
N CYS A 903 7.83 -43.36 3.48
CA CYS A 903 7.13 -42.48 4.38
C CYS A 903 8.13 -41.53 5.06
N PRO A 904 7.94 -40.20 4.96
CA PRO A 904 8.89 -39.25 5.54
C PRO A 904 8.97 -39.32 7.07
N GLU A 905 7.94 -39.83 7.72
CA GLU A 905 7.81 -39.85 9.18
C GLU A 905 8.31 -41.15 9.81
N CYS A 906 8.22 -42.29 9.12
CA CYS A 906 8.58 -43.60 9.69
C CYS A 906 9.42 -44.50 8.79
N GLY A 907 9.77 -44.05 7.58
CA GLY A 907 10.55 -44.83 6.61
C GLY A 907 9.81 -46.00 5.96
N ALA A 908 8.57 -46.30 6.36
CA ALA A 908 7.77 -47.38 5.78
C ALA A 908 7.53 -47.15 4.28
N THR A 909 7.59 -48.20 3.47
CA THR A 909 7.38 -48.12 2.02
C THR A 909 5.94 -47.70 1.70
N ILE A 910 5.78 -46.68 0.86
CA ILE A 910 4.50 -46.09 0.42
C ILE A 910 4.46 -45.99 -1.12
N GLY A 911 3.26 -45.89 -1.71
CA GLY A 911 3.09 -45.83 -3.17
C GLY A 911 3.00 -47.21 -3.86
N GLY A 912 3.14 -47.23 -5.19
CA GLY A 912 2.87 -48.42 -6.03
C GLY A 912 3.42 -48.33 -7.45
N TYR A 913 3.39 -49.44 -8.18
CA TYR A 913 3.87 -49.56 -9.57
C TYR A 913 2.75 -50.13 -10.44
N ARG A 914 2.53 -49.56 -11.64
CA ARG A 914 1.53 -50.03 -12.62
C ARG A 914 0.15 -50.35 -12.01
N LEU A 915 -0.47 -49.35 -11.39
CA LEU A 915 -1.86 -49.42 -10.89
C LEU A 915 -2.10 -50.41 -9.72
N ARG A 916 -1.06 -50.95 -9.07
CA ARG A 916 -1.19 -51.72 -7.81
C ARG A 916 -0.34 -51.12 -6.70
N LEU A 917 -0.97 -50.96 -5.53
CA LEU A 917 -0.33 -50.55 -4.28
C LEU A 917 0.51 -51.69 -3.72
N SER A 918 1.66 -51.36 -3.14
CA SER A 918 2.56 -52.35 -2.54
C SER A 918 2.01 -52.97 -1.24
N HIS A 919 1.11 -52.28 -0.54
CA HIS A 919 0.44 -52.72 0.71
C HIS A 919 -1.02 -52.22 0.79
N PRO A 920 -1.89 -52.83 1.63
CA PRO A 920 -3.28 -52.43 1.77
C PRO A 920 -3.38 -51.08 2.51
N THR A 921 -3.35 -49.99 1.77
CA THR A 921 -3.63 -48.64 2.28
C THR A 921 -5.03 -48.21 1.87
N TRP A 922 -5.86 -47.82 2.84
CA TRP A 922 -7.26 -47.43 2.63
C TRP A 922 -7.36 -46.09 1.88
N LEU A 923 -8.13 -46.07 0.80
CA LEU A 923 -8.50 -44.86 0.06
C LEU A 923 -9.70 -44.22 0.78
N LEU A 924 -9.59 -42.95 1.17
CA LEU A 924 -10.56 -42.30 2.08
C LEU A 924 -11.75 -41.62 1.38
N THR A 925 -12.02 -41.89 0.10
CA THR A 925 -13.12 -41.23 -0.64
C THR A 925 -14.06 -42.23 -1.30
N ASP A 926 -15.14 -42.59 -0.60
CA ASP A 926 -16.39 -42.98 -1.25
C ASP A 926 -17.59 -42.66 -0.35
N SER A 927 -18.35 -41.61 -0.69
CA SER A 927 -19.80 -41.52 -0.48
C SER A 927 -20.40 -40.23 -1.07
N SER A 928 -20.99 -40.41 -2.26
CA SER A 928 -22.24 -39.82 -2.77
C SER A 928 -22.36 -38.33 -3.19
N ARG A 929 -22.61 -38.20 -4.52
CA ARG A 929 -23.31 -37.16 -5.32
C ARG A 929 -22.46 -36.09 -6.03
N ASP A 930 -22.01 -36.46 -7.24
CA ASP A 930 -21.54 -35.57 -8.30
C ASP A 930 -22.69 -35.33 -9.32
N PRO A 931 -23.16 -34.08 -9.55
CA PRO A 931 -24.23 -33.78 -10.50
C PRO A 931 -23.80 -33.78 -11.98
N TRP A 932 -22.55 -34.10 -12.33
CA TRP A 932 -22.03 -34.00 -13.70
C TRP A 932 -21.90 -35.33 -14.45
N ARG A 933 -22.56 -36.39 -13.98
CA ARG A 933 -22.80 -37.58 -14.80
C ARG A 933 -24.14 -37.44 -15.50
N ASP A 934 -24.14 -36.84 -16.69
CA ASP A 934 -24.99 -37.23 -17.82
C ASP A 934 -24.80 -36.22 -18.97
N SER A 935 -23.66 -36.28 -19.64
CA SER A 935 -23.56 -35.82 -21.03
C SER A 935 -22.42 -36.54 -21.76
N CYS A 936 -22.83 -37.35 -22.74
CA CYS A 936 -22.06 -38.04 -23.77
C CYS A 936 -21.54 -39.47 -23.51
N PRO A 937 -21.77 -40.36 -24.50
CA PRO A 937 -21.74 -41.82 -24.34
C PRO A 937 -20.33 -42.38 -24.56
N ARG A 938 -20.15 -43.65 -24.23
CA ARG A 938 -19.01 -44.46 -24.69
C ARG A 938 -19.54 -45.45 -25.74
N PRO A 939 -18.80 -45.81 -26.80
CA PRO A 939 -17.63 -45.18 -27.41
C PRO A 939 -17.98 -44.03 -28.36
#